data_AF-A0A1B0DGW8-F1
#
_entry.id   AF-A0A1B0DGW8-F1
#
_cell.length_a   1.000
_cell.length_b   1.000
_cell.length_c   1.000
_cell.angle_alpha   90.00
_cell.angle_beta   90.00
_cell.angle_gamma   90.00
#
_symmetry.space_group_name_H-M   'P 1'
#
loop_
_entity.id
_entity.type
_entity.pdbx_description
1 polymer ?
#
loop_
_entity_poly.entity_id
_entity_poly.type
_entity_poly.pdbx_seq_one_letter_code
_entity_poly.pdbx_strand_id
1 'polypeptide(L)'
;NLKLLPVSLSLAATTISGSTIVGQSIEVYAYGLHNWMLLATVLPWMLVIQYIFLPVFYDLQLMSSFTYFEMRFDRSVKHLASALYVITGMFLIPLTIYVPSLVFQEVTGINLYVITVIMGLLCIWYTALGGIKAVVWTDAFQCILIFVSGITIMIVGLRSVGGFENIWNALDRGQRLTFFKTEFDVEERGTMWSYLFSIFFVYVYQFGINQSCIQRYLSLSSFKKATTSVWIYGIFCAIVMFIEIVIGGIIFTTYEQCDPVSAGLVKKFDQIFPHFVQEKASLFPGFNGIFIAGIFAAGLSTTSTLLNTLSGTIYNDFLIKKLKRKENAFKIIMRGIVAVVGIIGICLVFVIEQMGTVFAITLQCLTLSTVGVFGLFVSGMIFPKINSKGAKCGVVLSMVAVGVLIIGGLNKTPDPPLQLRIDGCDFLNKYLFGGKNLKLLPVALSLAATAISGSTIVGQSTEVYAYGLHNWMVIPMELPKVLATMYIFLPVFYDLQLVSSFTYFELRFDRSVKHLASALYVITGMFLIPLTIYVPSLVFQEVTGINLYVITVIMGLLCIWYTALGGIKAVVWTDAFQCILIFASGITIMIVGLRSIGGFENIWNALDRGQRLTFFKTKFDIEERGNMWSYMFSTFFVYVYYFGVNQSSIQRYLSLPSLSKAKKSLWIFFIFTLLILVIELTIGGIIFTTYEECDPVSAGLVKKFDQIFPHFVQEKASLFPGFNGIFIAGIFAAGLSTTSTLLNTLSGTIYNDFLIKKLKRKENAFKIIMRGIVAVVGIIGIGLVFVIEQMGTIFSITTQCFTLSTVGVFGLFVSGMIFPKINSK
;
A
#
# COMPACT_ATOMS: atom_id res chain seq x y z
N ASN A 1 26.12 18.73 31.98
CA ASN A 1 26.67 18.93 30.63
C ASN A 1 26.52 17.66 29.82
N LEU A 2 26.04 17.78 28.59
CA LEU A 2 25.86 16.67 27.66
C LEU A 2 27.15 16.42 26.86
N LYS A 3 27.26 15.24 26.24
CA LYS A 3 28.40 14.87 25.38
C LYS A 3 28.26 15.52 24.00
N LEU A 4 29.39 15.80 23.34
CA LEU A 4 29.45 16.48 22.04
C LEU A 4 28.64 15.77 20.95
N LEU A 5 28.85 14.46 20.78
CA LEU A 5 28.25 13.71 19.68
C LEU A 5 26.71 13.62 19.79
N PRO A 6 26.11 13.22 20.92
CA PRO A 6 24.65 13.24 21.07
C PRO A 6 24.02 14.61 20.81
N VAL A 7 24.65 15.69 21.28
CA VAL A 7 24.16 17.07 21.05
C VAL A 7 24.20 17.42 19.57
N SER A 8 25.29 17.07 18.87
CA SER A 8 25.46 17.36 17.44
C SER A 8 24.46 16.57 16.57
N LEU A 9 24.25 15.29 16.88
CA LEU A 9 23.25 14.45 16.20
C LEU A 9 21.82 14.90 16.54
N SER A 10 21.58 15.36 17.76
CA SER A 10 20.28 15.90 18.15
C SER A 10 19.96 17.22 17.43
N LEU A 11 20.96 18.09 17.24
CA LEU A 11 20.83 19.28 16.38
C LEU A 11 20.45 18.88 14.95
N ALA A 12 21.12 17.86 14.39
CA ALA A 12 20.82 17.32 13.06
C ALA A 12 19.40 16.78 12.93
N ALA A 13 18.99 15.88 13.82
CA ALA A 13 17.65 15.31 13.80
C ALA A 13 16.54 16.33 14.08
N THR A 14 16.83 17.40 14.82
CA THR A 14 15.84 18.46 15.08
C THR A 14 15.45 19.20 13.80
N THR A 15 16.43 19.46 12.93
CA THR A 15 16.26 20.35 11.79
C THR A 15 15.85 19.61 10.52
N ILE A 16 16.26 18.35 10.39
CA ILE A 16 15.80 17.46 9.33
C ILE A 16 14.45 16.86 9.75
N SER A 17 13.37 17.36 9.15
CA SER A 17 12.00 16.90 9.43
C SER A 17 11.51 15.98 8.32
N GLY A 18 10.43 15.23 8.57
CA GLY A 18 9.77 14.47 7.51
C GLY A 18 9.36 15.35 6.33
N SER A 19 9.00 16.61 6.59
CA SER A 19 8.62 17.57 5.55
C SER A 19 9.79 18.01 4.67
N THR A 20 11.02 18.09 5.19
CA THR A 20 12.20 18.41 4.37
C THR A 20 12.59 17.23 3.50
N ILE A 21 12.59 16.02 4.08
CA ILE A 21 12.92 14.78 3.35
C ILE A 21 11.98 14.57 2.17
N VAL A 22 10.66 14.67 2.41
CA VAL A 22 9.68 14.51 1.34
C VAL A 22 9.69 15.71 0.40
N GLY A 23 9.66 16.92 0.95
CA GLY A 23 9.53 18.16 0.19
C GLY A 23 10.69 18.40 -0.78
N GLN A 24 11.93 18.26 -0.33
CA GLN A 24 13.11 18.57 -1.15
C GLN A 24 13.27 17.59 -2.32
N SER A 25 13.01 16.30 -2.10
CA SER A 25 13.03 15.32 -3.20
C SER A 25 11.94 15.59 -4.23
N ILE A 26 10.75 16.04 -3.79
CA ILE A 26 9.66 16.43 -4.69
C ILE A 26 9.93 17.76 -5.40
N GLU A 27 10.67 18.69 -4.78
CA GLU A 27 11.10 19.93 -5.42
C GLU A 27 11.98 19.63 -6.65
N VAL A 28 12.93 18.70 -6.53
CA VAL A 28 13.75 18.24 -7.67
C VAL A 28 12.89 17.57 -8.74
N TYR A 29 11.94 16.72 -8.32
CA TYR A 29 11.01 16.04 -9.23
C TYR A 29 10.20 17.03 -10.08
N ALA A 30 9.61 18.04 -9.43
CA ALA A 30 8.69 18.98 -10.06
C ALA A 30 9.40 20.11 -10.81
N TYR A 31 10.51 20.62 -10.28
CA TYR A 31 11.10 21.89 -10.70
C TYR A 31 12.61 21.81 -11.05
N GLY A 32 13.24 20.64 -10.89
CA GLY A 32 14.62 20.38 -11.31
C GLY A 32 15.70 20.72 -10.29
N LEU A 33 16.96 20.68 -10.72
CA LEU A 33 18.14 20.69 -9.85
C LEU A 33 18.49 22.04 -9.22
N HIS A 34 17.81 23.13 -9.55
CA HIS A 34 18.12 24.48 -9.07
C HIS A 34 18.19 24.60 -7.53
N ASN A 35 17.53 23.71 -6.78
CA ASN A 35 17.61 23.63 -5.32
C ASN A 35 18.98 23.17 -4.77
N TRP A 36 19.91 22.68 -5.60
CA TRP A 36 21.26 22.30 -5.18
C TRP A 36 22.02 23.43 -4.48
N MET A 37 21.65 24.68 -4.78
CA MET A 37 22.18 25.88 -4.17
C MET A 37 22.01 25.95 -2.65
N LEU A 38 21.09 25.16 -2.09
CA LEU A 38 20.99 24.94 -0.64
C LEU A 38 22.34 24.51 -0.04
N LEU A 39 23.08 23.64 -0.73
CA LEU A 39 24.40 23.17 -0.31
C LEU A 39 25.43 24.31 -0.26
N ALA A 40 25.36 25.25 -1.21
CA ALA A 40 26.27 26.39 -1.26
C ALA A 40 26.11 27.33 -0.05
N THR A 41 24.93 27.35 0.58
CA THR A 41 24.68 28.18 1.78
C THR A 41 25.29 27.58 3.06
N VAL A 42 25.66 26.30 3.08
CA VAL A 42 26.08 25.57 4.29
C VAL A 42 27.29 26.19 4.98
N LEU A 43 28.36 26.42 4.24
CA LEU A 43 29.58 27.02 4.77
C LEU A 43 29.35 28.46 5.28
N PRO A 44 28.73 29.38 4.50
CA PRO A 44 28.42 30.72 4.97
C PRO A 44 27.67 30.77 6.30
N TRP A 45 26.58 30.00 6.46
CA TRP A 45 25.80 30.11 7.69
C TRP A 45 26.55 29.51 8.90
N MET A 46 27.35 28.45 8.71
CA MET A 46 28.17 27.89 9.80
C MET A 46 29.14 28.92 10.37
N LEU A 47 29.81 29.68 9.50
CA LEU A 47 30.74 30.73 9.90
C LEU A 47 30.02 31.84 10.67
N VAL A 48 28.89 32.32 10.16
CA VAL A 48 28.09 33.37 10.83
C VAL A 48 27.63 32.93 12.21
N ILE A 49 27.14 31.71 12.38
CA ILE A 49 26.73 31.19 13.68
C ILE A 49 27.91 31.16 14.65
N GLN A 50 29.04 30.59 14.23
CA GLN A 50 30.21 30.41 15.07
C GLN A 50 30.82 31.73 15.55
N TYR A 51 30.91 32.74 14.67
CA TYR A 51 31.64 33.98 14.96
C TYR A 51 30.76 35.12 15.47
N ILE A 52 29.47 35.16 15.12
CA ILE A 52 28.58 36.29 15.47
C ILE A 52 27.65 35.91 16.61
N PHE A 53 26.85 34.85 16.46
CA PHE A 53 25.75 34.57 17.38
C PHE A 53 26.16 33.71 18.57
N LEU A 54 26.89 32.63 18.33
CA LEU A 54 27.24 31.65 19.36
C LEU A 54 28.09 32.23 20.51
N PRO A 55 29.07 33.13 20.30
CA PRO A 55 29.83 33.73 21.40
C PRO A 55 28.92 34.43 22.40
N VAL A 56 27.99 35.25 21.91
CA VAL A 56 27.07 36.03 22.75
C VAL A 56 26.20 35.13 23.62
N PHE A 57 25.59 34.08 23.04
CA PHE A 57 24.74 33.18 23.82
C PHE A 57 25.54 32.33 24.80
N TYR A 58 26.75 31.88 24.40
CA TYR A 58 27.60 31.05 25.24
C TYR A 58 28.12 31.82 26.46
N ASP A 59 28.38 33.12 26.33
CA ASP A 59 28.79 33.95 27.46
C ASP A 59 27.61 34.27 28.41
N LEU A 60 26.40 34.48 27.87
CA LEU A 60 25.24 34.87 28.67
C LEU A 60 24.54 33.72 29.39
N GLN A 61 24.66 32.47 28.92
CA GLN A 61 24.09 31.26 29.55
C GLN A 61 22.58 31.39 29.92
N LEU A 62 21.79 32.00 29.05
CA LEU A 62 20.36 32.26 29.28
C LEU A 62 19.50 31.01 29.04
N MET A 63 18.53 30.75 29.93
CA MET A 63 17.56 29.66 29.76
C MET A 63 16.62 29.85 28.56
N SER A 64 16.21 31.10 28.32
CA SER A 64 15.45 31.55 27.15
C SER A 64 16.31 32.55 26.39
N SER A 65 16.59 32.30 25.11
CA SER A 65 17.35 33.22 24.26
C SER A 65 16.66 34.59 24.17
N PHE A 66 15.33 34.65 24.30
CA PHE A 66 14.55 35.88 24.30
C PHE A 66 14.80 36.75 25.54
N THR A 67 15.38 36.20 26.61
CA THR A 67 15.80 37.00 27.78
C THR A 67 16.89 38.02 27.42
N TYR A 68 17.65 37.75 26.35
CA TYR A 68 18.57 38.72 25.76
C TYR A 68 17.87 40.05 25.45
N PHE A 69 16.62 40.02 24.96
CA PHE A 69 15.88 41.25 24.62
C PHE A 69 15.44 42.05 25.83
N GLU A 70 15.17 41.39 26.97
CA GLU A 70 14.88 42.10 28.23
C GLU A 70 16.14 42.81 28.76
N MET A 71 17.32 42.22 28.54
CA MET A 71 18.61 42.81 28.90
C MET A 71 19.04 43.94 27.96
N ARG A 72 18.83 43.76 26.64
CA ARG A 72 19.29 44.70 25.60
C ARG A 72 18.33 45.85 25.34
N PHE A 73 17.03 45.59 25.43
CA PHE A 73 15.96 46.54 25.12
C PHE A 73 15.06 46.73 26.33
N ASP A 74 13.87 46.10 26.32
CA ASP A 74 12.94 46.10 27.43
C ASP A 74 12.13 44.81 27.44
N ARG A 75 11.34 44.64 28.51
CA ARG A 75 10.51 43.46 28.71
C ARG A 75 9.41 43.29 27.66
N SER A 76 8.95 44.38 27.03
CA SER A 76 7.93 44.32 25.99
C SER A 76 8.49 43.70 24.70
N VAL A 77 9.75 44.00 24.34
CA VAL A 77 10.42 43.39 23.19
C VAL A 77 10.63 41.88 23.42
N LYS A 78 11.01 41.48 24.64
CA LYS A 78 11.09 40.06 25.00
C LYS A 78 9.76 39.35 24.79
N HIS A 79 8.67 39.83 25.40
CA HIS A 79 7.37 39.17 25.28
C HIS A 79 6.88 39.12 23.82
N LEU A 80 7.15 40.17 23.02
CA LEU A 80 6.83 40.19 21.59
C LEU A 80 7.58 39.07 20.85
N ALA A 81 8.90 38.96 21.04
CA ALA A 81 9.70 37.92 20.38
C ALA A 81 9.30 36.51 20.83
N SER A 82 9.08 36.29 22.13
CA SER A 82 8.63 35.00 22.67
C SER A 82 7.24 34.64 22.15
N ALA A 83 6.32 35.60 22.00
CA ALA A 83 4.98 35.37 21.47
C ALA A 83 5.03 34.96 19.99
N LEU A 84 5.85 35.63 19.18
CA LEU A 84 6.04 35.29 17.77
C LEU A 84 6.62 33.89 17.60
N TYR A 85 7.64 33.54 18.39
CA TYR A 85 8.19 32.18 18.39
C TYR A 85 7.13 31.13 18.76
N VAL A 86 6.31 31.43 19.79
CA VAL A 86 5.24 30.52 20.20
C VAL A 86 4.21 30.33 19.09
N ILE A 87 3.71 31.41 18.50
CA ILE A 87 2.72 31.36 17.41
C ILE A 87 3.25 30.52 16.24
N THR A 88 4.47 30.79 15.77
CA THR A 88 5.03 30.01 14.66
C THR A 88 5.24 28.55 15.01
N GLY A 89 5.69 28.25 16.24
CA GLY A 89 5.83 26.88 16.71
C GLY A 89 4.50 26.12 16.73
N MET A 90 3.38 26.78 17.07
CA MET A 90 2.04 26.19 17.01
C MET A 90 1.62 25.77 15.60
N PHE A 91 2.06 26.50 14.57
CA PHE A 91 1.83 26.12 13.16
C PHE A 91 2.79 25.05 12.65
N LEU A 92 4.00 24.96 13.21
CA LEU A 92 4.99 23.95 12.80
C LEU A 92 4.71 22.56 13.37
N ILE A 93 4.19 22.44 14.61
CA ILE A 93 3.85 21.15 15.22
C ILE A 93 2.90 20.30 14.35
N PRO A 94 1.75 20.80 13.86
CA PRO A 94 0.86 19.97 13.03
C PRO A 94 1.54 19.51 11.73
N LEU A 95 2.39 20.33 11.11
CA LEU A 95 3.13 19.96 9.90
C LEU A 95 4.10 18.80 10.16
N THR A 96 4.80 18.80 11.30
CA THR A 96 5.75 17.74 11.66
C THR A 96 5.06 16.43 12.04
N ILE A 97 3.79 16.48 12.49
CA ILE A 97 2.94 15.31 12.76
C ILE A 97 2.30 14.77 11.47
N TYR A 98 1.85 15.67 10.59
CA TYR A 98 1.10 15.32 9.38
C TYR A 98 1.93 14.52 8.38
N VAL A 99 3.18 14.92 8.09
CA VAL A 99 3.98 14.26 7.03
C VAL A 99 4.25 12.78 7.32
N PRO A 100 4.73 12.37 8.51
CA PRO A 100 4.89 10.96 8.82
C PRO A 100 3.58 10.19 8.80
N SER A 101 2.48 10.83 9.23
CA SER A 101 1.15 10.22 9.21
C SER A 101 0.66 9.96 7.78
N LEU A 102 0.86 10.92 6.87
CA LEU A 102 0.55 10.80 5.45
C LEU A 102 1.36 9.66 4.81
N VAL A 103 2.67 9.63 5.06
CA VAL A 103 3.56 8.57 4.57
C VAL A 103 3.10 7.20 5.06
N PHE A 104 2.77 7.08 6.34
CA PHE A 104 2.31 5.82 6.91
C PHE A 104 0.99 5.36 6.31
N GLN A 105 0.04 6.29 6.09
CA GLN A 105 -1.22 5.99 5.43
C GLN A 105 -1.00 5.45 4.02
N GLU A 106 -0.17 6.09 3.21
CA GLU A 106 0.10 5.65 1.83
C GLU A 106 0.74 4.25 1.79
N VAL A 107 1.61 3.94 2.74
CA VAL A 107 2.31 2.65 2.77
C VAL A 107 1.45 1.53 3.37
N THR A 108 0.66 1.81 4.41
CA THR A 108 -0.08 0.79 5.19
C THR A 108 -1.58 0.73 4.90
N GLY A 109 -2.15 1.79 4.35
CA GLY A 109 -3.60 1.96 4.18
C GLY A 109 -4.36 2.31 5.47
N ILE A 110 -3.69 2.44 6.61
CA ILE A 110 -4.33 2.83 7.88
C ILE A 110 -4.74 4.31 7.80
N ASN A 111 -5.91 4.63 8.38
CA ASN A 111 -6.46 5.98 8.35
C ASN A 111 -5.50 7.03 8.93
N LEU A 112 -5.30 8.14 8.19
CA LEU A 112 -4.43 9.25 8.54
C LEU A 112 -4.63 9.76 9.98
N TYR A 113 -5.87 9.99 10.38
CA TYR A 113 -6.22 10.61 11.66
C TYR A 113 -5.88 9.70 12.84
N VAL A 114 -6.02 8.38 12.67
CA VAL A 114 -5.63 7.40 13.69
C VAL A 114 -4.12 7.48 13.94
N ILE A 115 -3.33 7.50 12.87
CA ILE A 115 -1.87 7.58 12.97
C ILE A 115 -1.43 8.91 13.56
N THR A 116 -2.08 10.01 13.14
CA THR A 116 -1.84 11.37 13.66
C THR A 116 -2.03 11.42 15.18
N VAL A 117 -3.13 10.86 15.69
CA VAL A 117 -3.39 10.81 17.13
C VAL A 117 -2.37 9.95 17.85
N ILE A 118 -2.06 8.75 17.33
CA ILE A 118 -1.06 7.86 17.94
C ILE A 118 0.31 8.54 18.01
N MET A 119 0.77 9.11 16.90
CA MET A 119 2.07 9.76 16.80
C MET A 119 2.17 11.00 17.70
N GLY A 120 1.11 11.83 17.70
CA GLY A 120 1.02 12.99 18.58
C GLY A 120 1.02 12.62 20.07
N LEU A 121 0.21 11.64 20.49
CA LEU A 121 0.15 11.18 21.88
C LEU A 121 1.47 10.56 22.35
N LEU A 122 2.11 9.76 21.50
CA LEU A 122 3.45 9.20 21.78
C LEU A 122 4.47 10.33 21.99
N CYS A 123 4.47 11.34 21.11
CA CYS A 123 5.39 12.47 21.21
C CYS A 123 5.18 13.29 22.49
N ILE A 124 3.92 13.58 22.84
CA ILE A 124 3.55 14.26 24.09
C ILE A 124 4.07 13.46 25.29
N TRP A 125 3.83 12.15 25.30
CA TRP A 125 4.15 11.30 26.44
C TRP A 125 5.64 11.28 26.77
N TYR A 126 6.52 10.96 25.81
CA TYR A 126 7.96 10.89 26.12
C TYR A 126 8.58 12.28 26.33
N THR A 127 8.06 13.32 25.67
CA THR A 127 8.56 14.69 25.85
C THR A 127 8.22 15.22 27.24
N ALA A 128 7.00 14.97 27.73
CA ALA A 128 6.56 15.39 29.05
C ALA A 128 7.36 14.70 30.19
N LEU A 129 7.77 13.45 29.99
CA LEU A 129 8.53 12.69 31.00
C LEU A 129 10.03 12.98 30.96
N GLY A 130 10.62 13.12 29.78
CA GLY A 130 12.07 13.01 29.57
C GLY A 130 12.88 14.31 29.73
N GLY A 131 12.29 15.47 29.45
CA GLY A 131 13.02 16.75 29.42
C GLY A 131 14.19 16.77 28.42
N ILE A 132 14.98 17.85 28.41
CA ILE A 132 16.00 18.08 27.36
C ILE A 132 17.06 16.97 27.24
N LYS A 133 17.45 16.33 28.35
CA LYS A 133 18.46 15.25 28.31
C LYS A 133 17.93 14.02 27.56
N ALA A 134 16.69 13.61 27.83
CA ALA A 134 16.10 12.47 27.14
C ALA A 134 15.87 12.80 25.67
N VAL A 135 15.36 14.00 25.37
CA VAL A 135 15.16 14.48 23.99
C VAL A 135 16.45 14.41 23.19
N VAL A 136 17.58 14.88 23.75
CA VAL A 136 18.87 14.82 23.04
C VAL A 136 19.31 13.38 22.72
N TRP A 137 19.08 12.43 23.62
CA TRP A 137 19.43 11.03 23.36
C TRP A 137 18.49 10.34 22.37
N THR A 138 17.19 10.60 22.46
CA THR A 138 16.22 10.06 21.49
C THR A 138 16.48 10.61 20.10
N ASP A 139 16.76 11.92 19.99
CA ASP A 139 17.07 12.56 18.72
C ASP A 139 18.39 12.04 18.13
N ALA A 140 19.41 11.79 18.96
CA ALA A 140 20.68 11.25 18.48
C ALA A 140 20.50 9.85 17.85
N PHE A 141 19.63 9.01 18.43
CA PHE A 141 19.27 7.72 17.84
C PHE A 141 18.43 7.89 16.57
N GLN A 142 17.44 8.79 16.59
CA GLN A 142 16.60 9.12 15.44
C GLN A 142 17.41 9.65 14.25
N CYS A 143 18.46 10.44 14.50
CA CYS A 143 19.39 10.92 13.48
C CYS A 143 20.02 9.78 12.67
N ILE A 144 20.39 8.69 13.35
CA ILE A 144 20.96 7.49 12.71
C ILE A 144 19.91 6.83 11.82
N LEU A 145 18.67 6.71 12.29
CA LEU A 145 17.58 6.12 11.51
C LEU A 145 17.27 6.94 10.24
N ILE A 146 17.24 8.27 10.35
CA ILE A 146 17.06 9.18 9.21
C ILE A 146 18.15 8.94 8.17
N PHE A 147 19.41 8.87 8.60
CA PHE A 147 20.55 8.67 7.72
C PHE A 147 20.54 7.31 7.03
N VAL A 148 20.33 6.23 7.79
CA VAL A 148 20.25 4.87 7.27
C VAL A 148 19.09 4.74 6.29
N SER A 149 17.96 5.39 6.58
CA SER A 149 16.79 5.40 5.70
C SER A 149 17.09 6.08 4.37
N GLY A 150 17.63 7.30 4.40
CA GLY A 150 18.01 8.04 3.18
C GLY A 150 19.02 7.29 2.31
N ILE A 151 20.08 6.74 2.91
CA ILE A 151 21.08 5.95 2.18
C ILE A 151 20.46 4.69 1.56
N THR A 152 19.62 3.97 2.30
CA THR A 152 18.99 2.74 1.80
C THR A 152 18.09 3.05 0.60
N ILE A 153 17.30 4.13 0.68
CA ILE A 153 16.43 4.57 -0.42
C ILE A 153 17.25 5.00 -1.63
N MET A 154 18.32 5.76 -1.43
CA MET A 154 19.22 6.16 -2.50
C MET A 154 19.86 4.94 -3.19
N ILE A 155 20.37 3.96 -2.44
CA ILE A 155 21.00 2.75 -3.01
C ILE A 155 20.00 1.90 -3.78
N VAL A 156 18.83 1.62 -3.19
CA VAL A 156 17.77 0.82 -3.85
C VAL A 156 17.25 1.55 -5.08
N GLY A 157 17.07 2.87 -4.98
CA GLY A 157 16.65 3.74 -6.06
C GLY A 157 17.65 3.75 -7.22
N LEU A 158 18.94 3.96 -6.95
CA LEU A 158 20.02 3.92 -7.95
C LEU A 158 20.05 2.59 -8.70
N ARG A 159 19.89 1.48 -7.98
CA ARG A 159 19.81 0.14 -8.60
C ARG A 159 18.57 0.01 -9.49
N SER A 160 17.45 0.60 -9.10
CA SER A 160 16.20 0.50 -9.87
C SER A 160 16.21 1.30 -11.18
N VAL A 161 16.97 2.40 -11.24
CA VAL A 161 17.09 3.25 -12.43
C VAL A 161 18.33 2.94 -13.28
N GLY A 162 19.19 2.02 -12.84
CA GLY A 162 20.38 1.60 -13.60
C GLY A 162 21.60 2.52 -13.46
N GLY A 163 21.67 3.33 -12.39
CA GLY A 163 22.83 4.18 -12.07
C GLY A 163 22.64 5.68 -12.34
N PHE A 164 23.67 6.46 -12.01
CA PHE A 164 23.66 7.93 -12.09
C PHE A 164 23.56 8.47 -13.51
N GLU A 165 24.11 7.76 -14.51
CA GLU A 165 24.06 8.17 -15.92
C GLU A 165 22.62 8.26 -16.43
N ASN A 166 21.78 7.27 -16.09
CA ASN A 166 20.37 7.29 -16.46
C ASN A 166 19.60 8.42 -15.76
N ILE A 167 19.98 8.76 -14.52
CA ILE A 167 19.41 9.91 -13.81
C ILE A 167 19.74 11.20 -14.55
N TRP A 168 21.01 11.39 -14.90
CA TRP A 168 21.47 12.57 -15.61
C TRP A 168 20.76 12.72 -16.96
N ASN A 169 20.73 11.65 -17.76
CA ASN A 169 20.09 11.63 -19.06
C ASN A 169 18.58 11.88 -18.98
N ALA A 170 17.90 11.34 -17.96
CA ALA A 170 16.48 11.61 -17.74
C ALA A 170 16.24 13.08 -17.37
N LEU A 171 17.00 13.61 -16.40
CA LEU A 171 16.88 15.02 -16.01
C LEU A 171 17.14 15.97 -17.17
N ASP A 172 18.07 15.63 -18.08
CA ASP A 172 18.32 16.41 -19.30
C ASP A 172 17.11 16.42 -20.24
N ARG A 173 16.59 15.24 -20.58
CA ARG A 173 15.36 15.09 -21.39
C ARG A 173 14.16 15.81 -20.76
N GLY A 174 14.09 15.82 -19.44
CA GLY A 174 13.06 16.48 -18.65
C GLY A 174 13.27 17.97 -18.43
N GLN A 175 14.32 18.60 -18.99
CA GLN A 175 14.68 20.01 -18.79
C GLN A 175 14.87 20.40 -17.32
N ARG A 176 15.43 19.49 -16.52
CA ARG A 176 15.61 19.60 -15.06
C ARG A 176 17.07 19.81 -14.64
N LEU A 177 18.01 19.93 -15.58
CA LEU A 177 19.43 20.18 -15.30
C LEU A 177 19.79 21.66 -15.09
N THR A 178 18.81 22.54 -14.89
CA THR A 178 19.09 23.96 -14.61
C THR A 178 19.71 24.13 -13.23
N PHE A 179 21.02 24.33 -13.17
CA PHE A 179 21.75 24.59 -11.92
C PHE A 179 21.64 26.04 -11.46
N PHE A 180 21.73 27.00 -12.39
CA PHE A 180 21.75 28.42 -12.04
C PHE A 180 20.63 29.16 -12.79
N LYS A 181 19.66 29.65 -12.03
CA LYS A 181 18.67 30.64 -12.52
C LYS A 181 19.11 32.03 -12.08
N THR A 182 19.85 32.73 -12.94
CA THR A 182 20.52 33.99 -12.59
C THR A 182 19.63 35.23 -12.70
N GLU A 183 18.42 35.08 -13.23
CA GLU A 183 17.44 36.16 -13.33
C GLU A 183 17.11 36.72 -11.94
N PHE A 184 17.22 38.05 -11.81
CA PHE A 184 16.86 38.75 -10.57
C PHE A 184 15.38 39.10 -10.61
N ASP A 185 14.55 38.07 -10.61
CA ASP A 185 13.10 38.19 -10.47
C ASP A 185 12.67 37.69 -9.09
N VAL A 186 11.99 38.54 -8.32
CA VAL A 186 11.45 38.22 -7.00
C VAL A 186 10.19 37.37 -7.06
N GLU A 187 9.57 37.32 -8.24
CA GLU A 187 8.36 36.57 -8.49
C GLU A 187 8.62 35.16 -9.03
N GLU A 188 9.79 34.92 -9.63
CA GLU A 188 10.14 33.61 -10.18
C GLU A 188 10.55 32.63 -9.08
N ARG A 189 9.98 31.43 -9.08
CA ARG A 189 10.37 30.36 -8.14
C ARG A 189 11.81 29.90 -8.38
N GLY A 190 12.56 29.93 -7.29
CA GLY A 190 13.81 29.22 -7.16
C GLY A 190 14.99 29.85 -7.89
N THR A 191 14.99 31.18 -8.02
CA THR A 191 16.15 31.93 -8.54
C THR A 191 17.38 31.74 -7.65
N MET A 192 18.56 31.86 -8.24
CA MET A 192 19.85 31.78 -7.56
C MET A 192 19.91 32.71 -6.33
N TRP A 193 19.38 33.92 -6.51
CA TRP A 193 19.35 34.95 -5.48
C TRP A 193 18.41 34.61 -4.33
N SER A 194 17.24 34.02 -4.62
CA SER A 194 16.32 33.55 -3.59
C SER A 194 16.98 32.51 -2.68
N TYR A 195 17.73 31.55 -3.24
CA TYR A 195 18.44 30.55 -2.46
C TYR A 195 19.64 31.12 -1.68
N LEU A 196 20.46 31.97 -2.30
CA LEU A 196 21.64 32.54 -1.63
C LEU A 196 21.31 33.51 -0.50
N PHE A 197 20.29 34.34 -0.67
CA PHE A 197 19.95 35.37 0.32
C PHE A 197 18.82 34.93 1.24
N SER A 198 17.67 34.52 0.71
CA SER A 198 16.49 34.21 1.54
C SER A 198 16.77 33.01 2.46
N ILE A 199 17.18 31.89 1.87
CA ILE A 199 17.36 30.65 2.62
C ILE A 199 18.59 30.71 3.55
N PHE A 200 19.64 31.43 3.16
CA PHE A 200 20.76 31.70 4.06
C PHE A 200 20.31 32.34 5.37
N PHE A 201 19.51 33.41 5.34
CA PHE A 201 19.02 34.06 6.57
C PHE A 201 18.08 33.16 7.36
N VAL A 202 17.21 32.39 6.68
CA VAL A 202 16.36 31.38 7.32
C VAL A 202 17.21 30.34 8.05
N TYR A 203 18.32 29.87 7.47
CA TYR A 203 19.21 28.89 8.10
C TYR A 203 20.05 29.49 9.23
N VAL A 204 20.55 30.72 9.10
CA VAL A 204 21.23 31.39 10.23
C VAL A 204 20.27 31.53 11.41
N TYR A 205 19.01 31.93 11.17
CA TYR A 205 17.99 31.98 12.21
C TYR A 205 17.73 30.60 12.79
N GLN A 206 17.39 29.62 11.94
CA GLN A 206 16.95 28.30 12.35
C GLN A 206 18.04 27.53 13.10
N PHE A 207 19.30 27.66 12.69
CA PHE A 207 20.40 26.88 13.24
C PHE A 207 21.19 27.65 14.30
N GLY A 208 21.26 28.97 14.22
CA GLY A 208 22.08 29.79 15.13
C GLY A 208 21.31 30.41 16.29
N ILE A 209 20.06 30.79 16.04
CA ILE A 209 19.30 31.70 16.92
C ILE A 209 18.04 31.04 17.48
N ASN A 210 17.50 30.04 16.79
CA ASN A 210 16.33 29.32 17.28
C ASN A 210 16.60 28.73 18.66
N GLN A 211 15.64 28.91 19.56
CA GLN A 211 15.69 28.44 20.93
C GLN A 211 16.02 26.93 21.03
N SER A 212 15.60 26.12 20.06
CA SER A 212 15.95 24.69 19.99
C SER A 212 17.43 24.41 19.85
N CYS A 213 18.14 25.25 19.11
CA CYS A 213 19.56 25.08 18.80
C CYS A 213 20.41 25.68 19.91
N ILE A 214 20.07 26.89 20.36
CA ILE A 214 20.77 27.56 21.47
C ILE A 214 20.78 26.69 22.73
N GLN A 215 19.63 26.14 23.14
CA GLN A 215 19.57 25.28 24.33
C GLN A 215 20.53 24.10 24.27
N ARG A 216 20.76 23.55 23.07
CA ARG A 216 21.67 22.43 22.84
C ARG A 216 23.13 22.88 22.87
N TYR A 217 23.46 24.00 22.24
CA TYR A 217 24.81 24.57 22.31
C TYR A 217 25.23 24.88 23.75
N LEU A 218 24.35 25.48 24.56
CA LEU A 218 24.60 25.82 25.96
C LEU A 218 24.68 24.60 26.90
N SER A 219 24.21 23.43 26.45
CA SER A 219 24.31 22.19 27.23
C SER A 219 25.71 21.56 27.23
N LEU A 220 26.60 22.06 26.36
CA LEU A 220 27.98 21.60 26.20
C LEU A 220 28.91 22.31 27.19
N SER A 221 29.94 21.59 27.65
CA SER A 221 30.81 22.07 28.72
C SER A 221 31.83 23.13 28.30
N SER A 222 32.08 23.32 27.00
CA SER A 222 33.06 24.31 26.52
C SER A 222 32.63 24.94 25.20
N PHE A 223 33.02 26.19 25.00
CA PHE A 223 32.76 26.93 23.76
C PHE A 223 33.33 26.19 22.54
N LYS A 224 34.54 25.63 22.66
CA LYS A 224 35.15 24.79 21.61
C LYS A 224 34.30 23.57 21.26
N LYS A 225 33.63 22.94 22.23
CA LYS A 225 32.70 21.84 21.93
C LYS A 225 31.45 22.37 21.23
N ALA A 226 30.92 23.52 21.63
CA ALA A 226 29.78 24.14 20.97
C ALA A 226 30.08 24.49 19.50
N THR A 227 31.22 25.11 19.21
CA THR A 227 31.65 25.39 17.82
C THR A 227 31.90 24.11 17.02
N THR A 228 32.57 23.11 17.62
CA THR A 228 32.75 21.79 16.98
C THR A 228 31.40 21.13 16.66
N SER A 229 30.39 21.33 17.51
CA SER A 229 29.04 20.81 17.30
C SER A 229 28.37 21.43 16.08
N VAL A 230 28.56 22.73 15.84
CA VAL A 230 28.09 23.42 14.62
C VAL A 230 28.67 22.78 13.36
N TRP A 231 29.96 22.45 13.35
CA TRP A 231 30.62 21.80 12.19
C TRP A 231 30.11 20.39 11.93
N ILE A 232 30.03 19.54 12.96
CA ILE A 232 29.50 18.16 12.82
C ILE A 232 28.07 18.22 12.28
N TYR A 233 27.26 19.11 12.85
CA TYR A 233 25.88 19.35 12.45
C TYR A 233 25.75 19.81 10.98
N GLY A 234 26.53 20.81 10.56
CA GLY A 234 26.45 21.36 9.21
C GLY A 234 26.93 20.40 8.13
N ILE A 235 27.98 19.62 8.40
CA ILE A 235 28.44 18.55 7.50
C ILE A 235 27.33 17.50 7.34
N PHE A 236 26.69 17.08 8.43
CA PHE A 236 25.60 16.12 8.38
C PHE A 236 24.42 16.63 7.53
N CYS A 237 24.03 17.90 7.71
CA CYS A 237 22.98 18.52 6.90
C CYS A 237 23.33 18.55 5.41
N ALA A 238 24.58 18.88 5.06
CA ALA A 238 25.02 18.86 3.66
C ALA A 238 24.91 17.46 3.03
N ILE A 239 25.28 16.41 3.78
CA ILE A 239 25.17 15.03 3.28
C ILE A 239 23.70 14.65 3.07
N VAL A 240 22.81 14.98 4.00
CA VAL A 240 21.38 14.66 3.88
C VAL A 240 20.74 15.43 2.72
N MET A 241 21.03 16.72 2.56
CA MET A 241 20.55 17.52 1.42
C MET A 241 21.02 16.93 0.09
N PHE A 242 22.27 16.47 0.00
CA PHE A 242 22.77 15.80 -1.20
C PHE A 242 21.99 14.50 -1.49
N ILE A 243 21.74 13.67 -0.47
CA ILE A 243 20.95 12.44 -0.60
C ILE A 243 19.52 12.77 -1.09
N GLU A 244 18.87 13.80 -0.55
CA GLU A 244 17.52 14.21 -0.94
C GLU A 244 17.44 14.65 -2.41
N ILE A 245 18.46 15.37 -2.89
CA ILE A 245 18.58 15.79 -4.30
C ILE A 245 18.68 14.57 -5.22
N VAL A 246 19.55 13.61 -4.87
CA VAL A 246 19.73 12.38 -5.64
C VAL A 246 18.44 11.56 -5.65
N ILE A 247 17.76 11.42 -4.51
CA ILE A 247 16.46 10.73 -4.42
C ILE A 247 15.42 11.41 -5.33
N GLY A 248 15.36 12.74 -5.36
CA GLY A 248 14.47 13.46 -6.26
C GLY A 248 14.73 13.16 -7.74
N GLY A 249 16.00 13.09 -8.14
CA GLY A 249 16.40 12.65 -9.48
C GLY A 249 16.01 11.20 -9.79
N ILE A 250 16.15 10.29 -8.83
CA ILE A 250 15.72 8.88 -8.95
C ILE A 250 14.21 8.79 -9.16
N ILE A 251 13.42 9.51 -8.36
CA ILE A 251 11.96 9.51 -8.47
C ILE A 251 11.54 10.04 -9.84
N PHE A 252 12.18 11.12 -10.31
CA PHE A 252 11.91 11.66 -11.64
C PHE A 252 12.20 10.64 -12.74
N THR A 253 13.39 10.04 -12.72
CA THR A 253 13.81 9.03 -13.70
C THR A 253 12.85 7.84 -13.74
N THR A 254 12.34 7.43 -12.58
CA THR A 254 11.37 6.33 -12.47
C THR A 254 10.03 6.66 -13.14
N TYR A 255 9.62 7.93 -13.07
CA TYR A 255 8.31 8.39 -13.51
C TYR A 255 8.37 9.35 -14.71
N GLU A 256 9.49 9.39 -15.43
CA GLU A 256 9.73 10.30 -16.55
C GLU A 256 8.62 10.21 -17.61
N GLN A 257 8.14 8.98 -17.87
CA GLN A 257 7.12 8.69 -18.89
C GLN A 257 5.71 8.56 -18.31
N CYS A 258 5.59 8.48 -16.98
CA CYS A 258 4.32 8.28 -16.30
C CYS A 258 4.32 8.97 -14.94
N ASP A 259 3.99 10.27 -14.94
CA ASP A 259 3.86 11.06 -13.72
C ASP A 259 2.68 10.59 -12.86
N PRO A 260 2.91 10.16 -11.59
CA PRO A 260 1.85 9.62 -10.73
C PRO A 260 0.70 10.59 -10.44
N VAL A 261 0.94 11.91 -10.44
CA VAL A 261 -0.12 12.90 -10.14
C VAL A 261 -1.02 13.08 -11.35
N SER A 262 -0.46 13.38 -12.52
CA SER A 262 -1.18 13.54 -13.78
C SER A 262 -1.86 12.24 -14.22
N ALA A 263 -1.24 11.11 -13.89
CA ALA A 263 -1.77 9.76 -14.06
C ALA A 263 -2.72 9.32 -12.93
N GLY A 264 -3.20 10.23 -12.06
CA GLY A 264 -4.20 9.91 -11.04
C GLY A 264 -3.87 8.73 -10.10
N LEU A 265 -2.60 8.36 -9.98
CA LEU A 265 -2.10 7.30 -9.09
C LEU A 265 -2.01 7.85 -7.65
N VAL A 266 -1.71 9.13 -7.52
CA VAL A 266 -1.70 9.88 -6.27
C VAL A 266 -2.47 11.20 -6.44
N LYS A 267 -2.99 11.76 -5.34
CA LYS A 267 -3.80 13.00 -5.36
C LYS A 267 -2.96 14.27 -5.25
N LYS A 268 -1.87 14.22 -4.48
CA LYS A 268 -1.00 15.36 -4.19
C LYS A 268 0.46 15.03 -4.50
N PHE A 269 1.27 16.02 -4.85
CA PHE A 269 2.71 15.87 -5.08
C PHE A 269 3.45 15.26 -3.88
N ASP A 270 3.04 15.60 -2.66
CA ASP A 270 3.63 15.09 -1.41
C ASP A 270 3.48 13.55 -1.25
N GLN A 271 2.58 12.92 -2.02
CA GLN A 271 2.37 11.46 -2.01
C GLN A 271 3.26 10.71 -3.02
N ILE A 272 3.95 11.40 -3.93
CA ILE A 272 4.80 10.76 -4.96
C ILE A 272 5.93 9.95 -4.32
N PHE A 273 6.62 10.52 -3.32
CA PHE A 273 7.73 9.82 -2.67
C PHE A 273 7.24 8.58 -1.88
N PRO A 274 6.19 8.65 -1.03
CA PRO A 274 5.60 7.45 -0.45
C PRO A 274 5.17 6.40 -1.49
N HIS A 275 4.54 6.83 -2.59
CA HIS A 275 4.14 5.93 -3.69
C HIS A 275 5.36 5.27 -4.35
N PHE A 276 6.44 6.02 -4.59
CA PHE A 276 7.72 5.48 -5.09
C PHE A 276 8.26 4.36 -4.18
N VAL A 277 8.31 4.62 -2.87
CA VAL A 277 8.82 3.64 -1.91
C VAL A 277 7.94 2.39 -1.89
N GLN A 278 6.61 2.56 -1.88
CA GLN A 278 5.67 1.44 -1.92
C GLN A 278 5.82 0.60 -3.19
N GLU A 279 6.04 1.23 -4.34
CA GLU A 279 6.23 0.53 -5.62
C GLU A 279 7.54 -0.26 -5.63
N LYS A 280 8.63 0.31 -5.11
CA LYS A 280 9.94 -0.34 -5.04
C LYS A 280 10.09 -1.31 -3.85
N ALA A 281 9.11 -1.37 -2.95
CA ALA A 281 9.09 -2.26 -1.79
C ALA A 281 9.26 -3.76 -2.11
N SER A 282 8.88 -4.18 -3.33
CA SER A 282 9.05 -5.57 -3.76
C SER A 282 10.51 -5.97 -3.98
N LEU A 283 11.42 -5.00 -4.13
CA LEU A 283 12.85 -5.25 -4.36
C LEU A 283 13.57 -5.76 -3.11
N PHE A 284 13.14 -5.31 -1.91
CA PHE A 284 13.82 -5.62 -0.65
C PHE A 284 12.84 -5.78 0.52
N PRO A 285 12.75 -6.98 1.15
CA PRO A 285 11.95 -7.16 2.37
C PRO A 285 12.38 -6.18 3.46
N GLY A 286 11.43 -5.42 4.01
CA GLY A 286 11.70 -4.41 5.05
C GLY A 286 11.97 -2.99 4.54
N PHE A 287 12.03 -2.76 3.22
CA PHE A 287 12.26 -1.43 2.65
C PHE A 287 11.25 -0.37 3.12
N ASN A 288 9.95 -0.71 3.09
CA ASN A 288 8.88 0.12 3.63
C ASN A 288 9.07 0.43 5.12
N GLY A 289 9.53 -0.54 5.90
CA GLY A 289 9.78 -0.38 7.33
C GLY A 289 10.92 0.60 7.61
N ILE A 290 12.02 0.51 6.87
CA ILE A 290 13.17 1.43 6.98
C ILE A 290 12.78 2.86 6.59
N PHE A 291 11.99 3.03 5.52
CA PHE A 291 11.47 4.33 5.12
C PHE A 291 10.56 4.96 6.18
N ILE A 292 9.56 4.20 6.64
CA ILE A 292 8.65 4.65 7.71
C ILE A 292 9.44 4.99 8.97
N ALA A 293 10.40 4.15 9.38
CA ALA A 293 11.21 4.40 10.57
C ALA A 293 12.01 5.71 10.45
N GLY A 294 12.60 6.00 9.29
CA GLY A 294 13.33 7.24 9.03
C GLY A 294 12.44 8.48 9.08
N ILE A 295 11.28 8.45 8.42
CA ILE A 295 10.36 9.59 8.41
C ILE A 295 9.72 9.81 9.79
N PHE A 296 9.36 8.75 10.53
CA PHE A 296 8.88 8.88 11.90
C PHE A 296 9.96 9.41 12.82
N ALA A 297 11.21 8.93 12.66
CA ALA A 297 12.34 9.47 13.41
C ALA A 297 12.49 10.98 13.21
N ALA A 298 12.44 11.45 11.95
CA ALA A 298 12.49 12.86 11.60
C ALA A 298 11.30 13.69 12.14
N GLY A 299 10.08 13.15 12.06
CA GLY A 299 8.91 13.85 12.58
C GLY A 299 8.89 13.93 14.10
N LEU A 300 9.24 12.84 14.78
CA LEU A 300 9.25 12.74 16.24
C LEU A 300 10.33 13.63 16.87
N SER A 301 11.54 13.69 16.30
CA SER A 301 12.63 14.56 16.78
C SER A 301 12.29 16.05 16.68
N THR A 302 11.72 16.48 15.55
CA THR A 302 11.31 17.89 15.38
C THR A 302 10.14 18.22 16.31
N THR A 303 9.13 17.34 16.41
CA THR A 303 7.94 17.57 17.24
C THR A 303 8.30 17.62 18.73
N SER A 304 9.09 16.69 19.25
CA SER A 304 9.52 16.68 20.66
C SER A 304 10.33 17.92 21.01
N THR A 305 11.19 18.36 20.08
CA THR A 305 11.96 19.58 20.26
C THR A 305 11.05 20.79 20.36
N LEU A 306 10.11 20.96 19.43
CA LEU A 306 9.17 22.08 19.43
C LEU A 306 8.33 22.08 20.71
N LEU A 307 7.79 20.92 21.11
CA LEU A 307 7.03 20.79 22.36
C LEU A 307 7.87 21.20 23.58
N ASN A 308 9.12 20.77 23.65
CA ASN A 308 10.01 21.11 24.76
C ASN A 308 10.39 22.60 24.78
N THR A 309 10.77 23.18 23.63
CA THR A 309 11.23 24.58 23.55
C THR A 309 10.08 25.55 23.73
N LEU A 310 8.90 25.26 23.16
CA LEU A 310 7.69 26.06 23.36
C LEU A 310 7.24 26.02 24.80
N SER A 311 7.18 24.84 25.42
CA SER A 311 6.80 24.73 26.82
C SER A 311 7.75 25.48 27.74
N GLY A 312 9.06 25.38 27.48
CA GLY A 312 10.09 26.13 28.22
C GLY A 312 9.97 27.64 28.02
N THR A 313 9.66 28.09 26.81
CA THR A 313 9.46 29.51 26.49
C THR A 313 8.19 30.04 27.15
N ILE A 314 7.07 29.33 27.04
CA ILE A 314 5.79 29.67 27.67
C ILE A 314 5.96 29.79 29.20
N TYR A 315 6.62 28.81 29.80
CA TYR A 315 6.84 28.81 31.24
C TYR A 315 7.74 29.98 31.68
N ASN A 316 8.94 30.12 31.09
CA ASN A 316 9.93 31.09 31.55
C ASN A 316 9.56 32.53 31.21
N ASP A 317 8.94 32.77 30.05
CA ASP A 317 8.72 34.14 29.57
C ASP A 317 7.35 34.70 29.97
N PHE A 318 6.33 33.85 30.19
CA PHE A 318 4.98 34.30 30.49
C PHE A 318 4.46 33.90 31.88
N LEU A 319 4.85 32.73 32.41
CA LEU A 319 4.21 32.16 33.61
C LEU A 319 5.05 32.27 34.89
N ILE A 320 6.40 32.24 34.80
CA ILE A 320 7.29 32.08 35.96
C ILE A 320 7.12 33.17 37.05
N LYS A 321 6.76 34.40 36.68
CA LYS A 321 6.53 35.48 37.67
C LYS A 321 5.17 35.37 38.38
N LYS A 322 4.19 34.70 37.77
CA LYS A 322 2.83 34.53 38.33
C LYS A 322 2.71 33.29 39.23
N LEU A 323 3.54 32.28 38.99
CA LEU A 323 3.52 31.01 39.71
C LEU A 323 4.64 31.00 40.77
N LYS A 324 4.29 31.03 42.07
CA LYS A 324 5.27 30.98 43.18
C LYS A 324 6.16 29.74 43.03
N ARG A 325 7.48 29.91 43.21
CA ARG A 325 8.51 28.85 43.10
C ARG A 325 8.27 27.69 44.09
N LYS A 326 7.52 26.67 43.69
CA LYS A 326 7.57 25.32 44.30
C LYS A 326 8.12 24.34 43.26
N GLU A 327 9.19 23.63 43.62
CA GLU A 327 9.94 22.76 42.70
C GLU A 327 9.09 21.59 42.15
N ASN A 328 8.18 21.05 42.97
CA ASN A 328 7.22 20.03 42.54
C ASN A 328 6.14 20.59 41.58
N ALA A 329 5.77 21.86 41.73
CA ALA A 329 4.79 22.50 40.84
C ALA A 329 5.39 22.73 39.44
N PHE A 330 6.69 23.07 39.34
CA PHE A 330 7.37 23.28 38.06
C PHE A 330 7.24 22.10 37.11
N LYS A 331 7.54 20.87 37.58
CA LYS A 331 7.47 19.65 36.76
C LYS A 331 6.05 19.38 36.27
N ILE A 332 5.05 19.56 37.13
CA ILE A 332 3.64 19.35 36.78
C ILE A 332 3.17 20.40 35.76
N ILE A 333 3.49 21.68 35.98
CA ILE A 333 3.12 22.77 35.07
C ILE A 333 3.75 22.56 33.69
N MET A 334 5.05 22.26 33.63
CA MET A 334 5.75 21.99 32.36
C MET A 334 5.11 20.83 31.59
N ARG A 335 4.79 19.72 32.28
CA ARG A 335 4.07 18.57 31.69
C ARG A 335 2.69 18.96 31.17
N GLY A 336 1.97 19.78 31.92
CA GLY A 336 0.67 20.32 31.51
C GLY A 336 0.78 21.17 30.24
N ILE A 337 1.77 22.06 30.14
CA ILE A 337 1.98 22.90 28.95
C ILE A 337 2.32 22.02 27.73
N VAL A 338 3.22 21.03 27.87
CA VAL A 338 3.55 20.09 26.79
C VAL A 338 2.29 19.37 26.29
N ALA A 339 1.44 18.90 27.19
CA ALA A 339 0.20 18.23 26.83
C ALA A 339 -0.77 19.17 26.09
N VAL A 340 -0.99 20.39 26.60
CA VAL A 340 -1.88 21.38 25.96
C VAL A 340 -1.39 21.76 24.56
N VAL A 341 -0.11 22.13 24.44
CA VAL A 341 0.50 22.52 23.16
C VAL A 341 0.44 21.36 22.17
N GLY A 342 0.72 20.13 22.62
CA GLY A 342 0.65 18.95 21.76
C GLY A 342 -0.77 18.60 21.31
N ILE A 343 -1.77 18.68 22.20
CA ILE A 343 -3.18 18.44 21.84
C ILE A 343 -3.65 19.46 20.80
N ILE A 344 -3.32 20.74 20.99
CA ILE A 344 -3.63 21.78 19.98
C ILE A 344 -2.93 21.44 18.66
N GLY A 345 -1.66 21.03 18.70
CA GLY A 345 -0.93 20.57 17.54
C GLY A 345 -1.62 19.43 16.78
N ILE A 346 -2.15 18.42 17.48
CA ILE A 346 -2.94 17.33 16.89
C ILE A 346 -4.22 17.88 16.24
N CYS A 347 -4.95 18.78 16.92
CA CYS A 347 -6.17 19.38 16.37
C CYS A 347 -5.91 20.26 15.14
N LEU A 348 -4.75 20.92 15.06
CA LEU A 348 -4.42 21.75 13.90
C LEU A 348 -4.03 20.93 12.66
N VAL A 349 -3.77 19.62 12.78
CA VAL A 349 -3.50 18.76 11.61
C VAL A 349 -4.69 18.75 10.64
N PHE A 350 -5.93 18.77 11.15
CA PHE A 350 -7.15 18.84 10.33
C PHE A 350 -7.22 20.10 9.46
N VAL A 351 -6.59 21.19 9.91
CA VAL A 351 -6.50 22.43 9.14
C VAL A 351 -5.39 22.32 8.09
N ILE A 352 -4.20 21.88 8.51
CA ILE A 352 -3.03 21.74 7.62
C ILE A 352 -3.30 20.79 6.44
N GLU A 353 -4.07 19.71 6.64
CA GLU A 353 -4.41 18.77 5.57
C GLU A 353 -5.13 19.44 4.38
N GLN A 354 -5.93 20.48 4.66
CA GLN A 354 -6.69 21.22 3.64
C GLN A 354 -5.86 22.28 2.92
N MET A 355 -4.66 22.57 3.42
CA MET A 355 -3.76 23.56 2.83
C MET A 355 -2.96 22.94 1.67
N GLY A 356 -2.21 23.79 0.95
CA GLY A 356 -1.41 23.43 -0.24
C GLY A 356 -0.28 22.42 0.01
N THR A 357 0.83 22.53 -0.70
CA THR A 357 1.96 21.60 -0.52
C THR A 357 2.62 21.79 0.84
N VAL A 358 2.88 20.69 1.55
CA VAL A 358 3.36 20.75 2.94
C VAL A 358 4.68 21.51 3.04
N PHE A 359 5.59 21.27 2.11
CA PHE A 359 6.90 21.91 2.09
C PHE A 359 6.81 23.44 1.94
N ALA A 360 5.93 23.94 1.08
CA ALA A 360 5.74 25.37 0.88
C ALA A 360 5.18 26.04 2.14
N ILE A 361 4.19 25.41 2.79
CA ILE A 361 3.60 25.91 4.04
C ILE A 361 4.66 25.96 5.15
N THR A 362 5.48 24.90 5.30
CA THR A 362 6.58 24.87 6.26
C THR A 362 7.54 26.04 6.05
N LEU A 363 7.93 26.32 4.81
CA LEU A 363 8.84 27.43 4.50
C LEU A 363 8.20 28.79 4.81
N GLN A 364 6.92 28.98 4.48
CA GLN A 364 6.18 30.20 4.81
C GLN A 364 6.09 30.44 6.32
N CYS A 365 5.76 29.40 7.10
CA CYS A 365 5.75 29.47 8.56
C CYS A 365 7.13 29.83 9.13
N LEU A 366 8.21 29.24 8.61
CA LEU A 366 9.58 29.54 9.04
C LEU A 366 9.99 30.99 8.71
N THR A 367 9.58 31.52 7.55
CA THR A 367 9.85 32.90 7.15
C THR A 367 9.19 33.90 8.08
N LEU A 368 7.95 33.65 8.54
CA LEU A 368 7.26 34.52 9.50
C LEU A 368 8.06 34.72 10.80
N SER A 369 8.61 33.64 11.34
CA SER A 369 9.49 33.70 12.52
C SER A 369 10.82 34.38 12.24
N THR A 370 11.42 34.04 11.09
CA THR A 370 12.73 34.59 10.69
C THR A 370 12.65 36.10 10.63
N VAL A 371 11.73 36.69 9.84
CA VAL A 371 11.74 38.14 9.57
C VAL A 371 11.53 39.00 10.83
N GLY A 372 10.73 38.54 11.79
CA GLY A 372 10.56 39.25 13.06
C GLY A 372 11.72 39.02 14.04
N VAL A 373 11.98 37.78 14.40
CA VAL A 373 12.87 37.43 15.52
C VAL A 373 14.35 37.53 15.12
N PHE A 374 14.72 37.06 13.92
CA PHE A 374 16.09 37.21 13.40
C PHE A 374 16.47 38.70 13.32
N GLY A 375 15.56 39.52 12.78
CA GLY A 375 15.74 40.97 12.68
C GLY A 375 16.02 41.61 14.04
N LEU A 376 15.31 41.19 15.10
CA LEU A 376 15.57 41.67 16.46
C LEU A 376 16.95 41.28 16.99
N PHE A 377 17.39 40.04 16.78
CA PHE A 377 18.71 39.59 17.24
C PHE A 377 19.84 40.32 16.52
N VAL A 378 19.75 40.42 15.18
CA VAL A 378 20.69 41.22 14.37
C VAL A 378 20.72 42.68 14.84
N SER A 379 19.54 43.28 15.03
CA SER A 379 19.39 44.67 15.52
C SER A 379 20.03 44.86 16.89
N GLY A 380 19.83 43.93 17.82
CA GLY A 380 20.35 44.02 19.18
C GLY A 380 21.86 43.80 19.27
N MET A 381 22.39 42.82 18.53
CA MET A 381 23.77 42.35 18.63
C MET A 381 24.75 43.14 17.77
N ILE A 382 24.33 43.58 16.58
CA ILE A 382 25.22 44.24 15.60
C ILE A 382 25.07 45.77 15.66
N PHE A 383 23.87 46.29 15.94
CA PHE A 383 23.60 47.72 15.87
C PHE A 383 23.41 48.35 17.26
N PRO A 384 24.45 48.97 17.86
CA PRO A 384 24.38 49.49 19.22
C PRO A 384 23.40 50.66 19.38
N LYS A 385 23.10 51.40 18.30
CA LYS A 385 22.24 52.59 18.33
C LYS A 385 20.74 52.28 18.36
N ILE A 386 20.31 51.04 18.14
CA ILE A 386 18.88 50.70 18.12
C ILE A 386 18.33 50.70 19.55
N ASN A 387 17.15 51.32 19.74
CA ASN A 387 16.42 51.37 21.00
C ASN A 387 15.13 50.52 20.95
N SER A 388 14.46 50.34 22.10
CA SER A 388 13.29 49.45 22.21
C SER A 388 12.09 49.89 21.35
N LYS A 389 11.92 51.19 21.11
CA LYS A 389 10.86 51.70 20.21
C LYS A 389 11.17 51.32 18.77
N GLY A 390 12.40 51.56 18.31
CA GLY A 390 12.87 51.16 16.98
C GLY A 390 12.74 49.65 16.75
N ALA A 391 13.13 48.84 17.74
CA ALA A 391 13.00 47.38 17.68
C ALA A 391 11.54 46.92 17.50
N LYS A 392 10.60 47.47 18.29
CA LYS A 392 9.16 47.16 18.17
C LYS A 392 8.58 47.59 16.82
N CYS A 393 8.85 48.83 16.41
CA CYS A 393 8.37 49.33 15.11
C CYS A 393 8.94 48.49 13.96
N GLY A 394 10.22 48.10 14.02
CA GLY A 394 10.87 47.26 13.02
C GLY A 394 10.17 45.91 12.85
N VAL A 395 9.85 45.22 13.95
CA VAL A 395 9.13 43.93 13.91
C VAL A 395 7.73 44.09 13.35
N VAL A 396 6.96 45.09 13.79
CA VAL A 396 5.59 45.29 13.31
C VAL A 396 5.59 45.61 11.81
N LEU A 397 6.45 46.53 11.37
CA LEU A 397 6.57 46.89 9.96
C LEU A 397 7.03 45.69 9.10
N SER A 398 7.98 44.89 9.59
CA SER A 398 8.47 43.73 8.83
C SER A 398 7.40 42.63 8.73
N MET A 399 6.63 42.40 9.79
CA MET A 399 5.50 41.46 9.76
C MET A 399 4.36 41.93 8.85
N VAL A 400 4.04 43.23 8.85
CA VAL A 400 3.04 43.78 7.93
C VAL A 400 3.51 43.64 6.48
N ALA A 401 4.76 44.00 6.19
CA ALA A 401 5.33 43.86 4.85
C ALA A 401 5.29 42.40 4.36
N VAL A 402 5.75 41.44 5.20
CA VAL A 402 5.69 40.01 4.85
C VAL A 402 4.25 39.52 4.74
N GLY A 403 3.35 39.97 5.62
CA GLY A 403 1.93 39.61 5.56
C GLY A 403 1.29 40.04 4.23
N VAL A 404 1.58 41.25 3.78
CA VAL A 404 1.12 41.75 2.47
C VAL A 404 1.70 40.90 1.33
N LEU A 405 2.98 40.55 1.38
CA LEU A 405 3.62 39.70 0.36
C LEU A 405 3.05 38.27 0.34
N ILE A 406 2.81 37.66 1.51
CA ILE A 406 2.19 36.32 1.61
C ILE A 406 0.78 36.37 1.06
N ILE A 407 -0.05 37.35 1.45
CA ILE A 407 -1.42 37.50 0.96
C ILE A 407 -1.44 37.76 -0.56
N GLY A 408 -0.54 38.61 -1.06
CA GLY A 408 -0.38 38.85 -2.49
C GLY A 408 0.03 37.58 -3.25
N GLY A 409 0.94 36.80 -2.67
CA GLY A 409 1.37 35.50 -3.21
C GLY A 409 0.26 34.44 -3.25
N LEU A 410 -0.66 34.44 -2.27
CA LEU A 410 -1.81 33.52 -2.25
C LEU A 410 -2.78 33.75 -3.44
N ASN A 411 -2.81 34.97 -3.99
CA ASN A 411 -3.65 35.31 -5.14
C ASN A 411 -2.98 35.00 -6.50
N LYS A 412 -1.68 34.66 -6.50
CA LYS A 412 -0.96 34.35 -7.72
C LYS A 412 -1.10 32.86 -8.05
N THR A 413 -1.26 32.54 -9.34
CA THR A 413 -1.24 31.15 -9.79
C THR A 413 0.12 30.53 -9.49
N PRO A 414 0.19 29.37 -8.81
CA PRO A 414 1.46 28.69 -8.56
C PRO A 414 2.18 28.40 -9.88
N ASP A 415 3.51 28.53 -9.88
CA ASP A 415 4.31 28.14 -11.04
C ASP A 415 4.03 26.66 -11.38
N PRO A 416 3.68 26.34 -12.63
CA PRO A 416 3.42 24.97 -13.01
C PRO A 416 4.70 24.15 -12.89
N PRO A 417 4.59 22.85 -12.53
CA PRO A 417 5.74 21.95 -12.59
C PRO A 417 6.28 21.87 -14.02
N LEU A 418 7.58 21.60 -14.17
CA LEU A 418 8.19 21.30 -15.47
C LEU A 418 7.47 20.13 -16.12
N GLN A 419 7.47 20.08 -17.46
CA GLN A 419 6.67 19.15 -18.26
C GLN A 419 6.70 17.71 -17.70
N LEU A 420 5.50 17.17 -17.47
CA LEU A 420 5.23 15.82 -16.98
C LEU A 420 4.53 15.03 -18.10
N ARG A 421 4.83 13.73 -18.22
CA ARG A 421 4.31 12.88 -19.29
C ARG A 421 3.44 11.75 -18.74
N ILE A 422 2.45 11.36 -19.53
CA ILE A 422 1.56 10.20 -19.25
C ILE A 422 1.54 9.19 -20.40
N ASP A 423 2.32 9.42 -21.46
CA ASP A 423 2.30 8.63 -22.69
C ASP A 423 2.73 7.18 -22.46
N GLY A 424 3.55 6.93 -21.42
CA GLY A 424 4.01 5.61 -21.00
C GLY A 424 3.18 4.99 -19.87
N CYS A 425 2.08 5.63 -19.44
CA CYS A 425 1.25 5.09 -18.37
C CYS A 425 0.38 3.94 -18.87
N ASP A 426 0.83 2.71 -18.61
CA ASP A 426 0.09 1.50 -18.96
C ASP A 426 -0.95 1.12 -17.87
N PHE A 427 -1.98 1.96 -17.77
CA PHE A 427 -3.02 1.89 -16.74
C PHE A 427 -3.77 0.54 -16.73
N LEU A 428 -4.00 -0.01 -17.92
CA LEU A 428 -4.70 -1.27 -18.12
C LEU A 428 -3.85 -2.44 -17.65
N ASN A 429 -2.54 -2.44 -17.95
CA ASN A 429 -1.63 -3.48 -17.50
C ASN A 429 -1.35 -3.42 -15.98
N LYS A 430 -1.36 -2.24 -15.36
CA LYS A 430 -1.21 -2.13 -13.89
C LYS A 430 -2.44 -2.68 -13.16
N TYR A 431 -3.66 -2.40 -13.65
CA TYR A 431 -4.91 -2.89 -13.06
C TYR A 431 -5.14 -4.38 -13.33
N LEU A 432 -4.91 -4.85 -14.56
CA LEU A 432 -5.19 -6.22 -14.97
C LEU A 432 -4.03 -7.20 -14.76
N PHE A 433 -2.76 -6.78 -14.76
CA PHE A 433 -1.62 -7.69 -14.58
C PHE A 433 -0.76 -7.40 -13.35
N GLY A 434 -1.16 -6.46 -12.49
CA GLY A 434 -0.41 -6.12 -11.28
C GLY A 434 1.00 -5.61 -11.56
N GLY A 435 1.25 -5.05 -12.75
CA GLY A 435 2.54 -4.53 -13.18
C GLY A 435 3.63 -5.58 -13.37
N LYS A 436 3.27 -6.86 -13.58
CA LYS A 436 4.20 -8.00 -13.79
C LYS A 436 5.19 -8.27 -12.65
N ASN A 437 4.91 -7.76 -11.45
CA ASN A 437 5.81 -7.83 -10.31
C ASN A 437 5.28 -8.75 -9.19
N LEU A 438 4.30 -9.62 -9.49
CA LEU A 438 3.79 -10.54 -8.48
C LEU A 438 4.79 -11.65 -8.16
N LYS A 439 4.75 -12.10 -6.91
CA LYS A 439 5.64 -13.17 -6.42
C LYS A 439 5.12 -14.53 -6.87
N LEU A 440 6.06 -15.45 -7.09
CA LEU A 440 5.77 -16.82 -7.56
C LEU A 440 4.73 -17.56 -6.70
N LEU A 441 4.95 -17.58 -5.39
CA LEU A 441 4.13 -18.37 -4.46
C LEU A 441 2.69 -17.85 -4.36
N PRO A 442 2.41 -16.55 -4.14
CA PRO A 442 1.04 -16.04 -4.17
C PRO A 442 0.29 -16.33 -5.47
N VAL A 443 0.95 -16.22 -6.63
CA VAL A 443 0.33 -16.51 -7.93
C VAL A 443 -0.03 -17.99 -8.04
N ALA A 444 0.88 -18.89 -7.65
CA ALA A 444 0.63 -20.33 -7.68
C ALA A 444 -0.50 -20.75 -6.72
N LEU A 445 -0.51 -20.21 -5.49
CA LEU A 445 -1.57 -20.46 -4.52
C LEU A 445 -2.92 -19.88 -4.97
N SER A 446 -2.91 -18.73 -5.65
CA SER A 446 -4.10 -18.12 -6.23
C SER A 446 -4.68 -18.94 -7.40
N LEU A 447 -3.83 -19.51 -8.25
CA LEU A 447 -4.24 -20.49 -9.26
C LEU A 447 -4.88 -21.73 -8.61
N ALA A 448 -4.28 -22.24 -7.53
CA ALA A 448 -4.81 -23.39 -6.79
C ALA A 448 -6.15 -23.07 -6.12
N ALA A 449 -6.26 -21.93 -5.42
CA ALA A 449 -7.52 -21.51 -4.81
C ALA A 449 -8.64 -21.31 -5.83
N THR A 450 -8.33 -20.79 -7.03
CA THR A 450 -9.32 -20.67 -8.10
C THR A 450 -9.77 -22.02 -8.66
N ALA A 451 -8.90 -23.03 -8.65
CA ALA A 451 -9.26 -24.39 -9.02
C ALA A 451 -10.18 -25.05 -7.99
N ILE A 452 -9.96 -24.73 -6.72
CA ILE A 452 -10.68 -25.31 -5.59
C ILE A 452 -11.86 -24.41 -5.23
N SER A 453 -12.96 -24.60 -5.94
CA SER A 453 -14.23 -23.93 -5.66
C SER A 453 -14.98 -24.60 -4.49
N GLY A 454 -15.91 -23.88 -3.85
CA GLY A 454 -16.81 -24.50 -2.86
C GLY A 454 -17.64 -25.63 -3.48
N SER A 455 -18.01 -25.49 -4.76
CA SER A 455 -18.71 -26.51 -5.56
C SER A 455 -17.90 -27.78 -5.79
N THR A 456 -16.58 -27.70 -5.95
CA THR A 456 -15.73 -28.89 -6.14
C THR A 456 -15.60 -29.68 -4.84
N ILE A 457 -15.39 -29.00 -3.71
CA ILE A 457 -15.28 -29.68 -2.40
C ILE A 457 -16.57 -30.43 -2.06
N VAL A 458 -17.71 -29.73 -2.10
CA VAL A 458 -19.01 -30.32 -1.76
C VAL A 458 -19.44 -31.33 -2.83
N GLY A 459 -19.26 -30.99 -4.11
CA GLY A 459 -19.70 -31.81 -5.24
C GLY A 459 -18.92 -33.11 -5.38
N GLN A 460 -17.58 -33.09 -5.29
CA GLN A 460 -16.76 -34.30 -5.46
C GLN A 460 -16.96 -35.28 -4.30
N SER A 461 -17.00 -34.79 -3.05
CA SER A 461 -17.27 -35.67 -1.91
C SER A 461 -18.68 -36.28 -1.98
N THR A 462 -19.66 -35.52 -2.46
CA THR A 462 -21.02 -36.04 -2.70
C THR A 462 -21.08 -37.04 -3.85
N GLU A 463 -20.30 -36.83 -4.93
CA GLU A 463 -20.25 -37.78 -6.06
C GLU A 463 -19.66 -39.13 -5.62
N VAL A 464 -18.60 -39.11 -4.79
CA VAL A 464 -18.03 -40.34 -4.20
C VAL A 464 -19.04 -41.02 -3.27
N TYR A 465 -19.75 -40.25 -2.44
CA TYR A 465 -20.81 -40.78 -1.59
C TYR A 465 -21.93 -41.45 -2.41
N ALA A 466 -22.42 -40.77 -3.46
CA ALA A 466 -23.60 -41.18 -4.22
C ALA A 466 -23.30 -42.26 -5.26
N TYR A 467 -22.10 -42.29 -5.85
CA TYR A 467 -21.77 -43.16 -6.99
C TYR A 467 -20.40 -43.86 -6.90
N GLY A 468 -19.67 -43.73 -5.79
CA GLY A 468 -18.40 -44.42 -5.55
C GLY A 468 -17.18 -43.79 -6.23
N LEU A 469 -16.03 -44.46 -6.14
CA LEU A 469 -14.71 -43.94 -6.53
C LEU A 469 -14.45 -43.85 -8.04
N HIS A 470 -15.47 -43.86 -8.90
CA HIS A 470 -15.31 -43.86 -10.36
C HIS A 470 -14.62 -42.59 -10.92
N ASN A 471 -14.67 -41.47 -10.20
CA ASN A 471 -14.06 -40.18 -10.57
C ASN A 471 -12.54 -40.09 -10.32
N TRP A 472 -11.90 -41.12 -9.75
CA TRP A 472 -10.46 -41.10 -9.44
C TRP A 472 -9.54 -40.90 -10.67
N MET A 473 -10.03 -41.21 -11.87
CA MET A 473 -9.33 -41.03 -13.16
C MET A 473 -8.95 -39.58 -13.46
N VAL A 474 -9.46 -38.61 -12.70
CA VAL A 474 -9.02 -37.22 -12.73
C VAL A 474 -7.54 -37.08 -12.33
N ILE A 475 -7.06 -37.88 -11.37
CA ILE A 475 -5.68 -37.81 -10.84
C ILE A 475 -4.62 -38.02 -11.93
N PRO A 476 -4.61 -39.12 -12.71
CA PRO A 476 -3.59 -39.31 -13.74
C PRO A 476 -3.65 -38.27 -14.87
N MET A 477 -4.79 -37.60 -15.07
CA MET A 477 -4.95 -36.55 -16.10
C MET A 477 -4.41 -35.18 -15.67
N GLU A 478 -4.09 -34.97 -14.38
CA GLU A 478 -3.52 -33.72 -13.88
C GLU A 478 -2.16 -33.39 -14.50
N LEU A 479 -1.29 -34.39 -14.67
CA LEU A 479 0.04 -34.20 -15.25
C LEU A 479 -0.02 -33.86 -16.75
N PRO A 480 -0.71 -34.63 -17.62
CA PRO A 480 -0.91 -34.26 -19.03
C PRO A 480 -1.47 -32.85 -19.20
N LYS A 481 -2.45 -32.45 -18.38
CA LYS A 481 -3.03 -31.10 -18.40
C LYS A 481 -1.97 -30.02 -18.21
N VAL A 482 -1.13 -30.17 -17.18
CA VAL A 482 -0.09 -29.20 -16.83
C VAL A 482 0.97 -29.12 -17.93
N LEU A 483 1.36 -30.26 -18.50
CA LEU A 483 2.31 -30.30 -19.62
C LEU A 483 1.76 -29.61 -20.87
N ALA A 484 0.50 -29.91 -21.25
CA ALA A 484 -0.15 -29.25 -22.38
C ALA A 484 -0.22 -27.73 -22.18
N THR A 485 -0.62 -27.28 -20.99
CA THR A 485 -0.65 -25.86 -20.63
C THR A 485 0.74 -25.21 -20.73
N MET A 486 1.76 -25.87 -20.18
CA MET A 486 3.12 -25.34 -20.07
C MET A 486 3.85 -25.20 -21.42
N TYR A 487 3.64 -26.15 -22.33
CA TYR A 487 4.38 -26.24 -23.57
C TYR A 487 3.63 -25.73 -24.79
N ILE A 488 2.29 -25.84 -24.83
CA ILE A 488 1.49 -25.45 -25.99
C ILE A 488 0.99 -24.01 -25.84
N PHE A 489 0.26 -23.73 -24.76
CA PHE A 489 -0.50 -22.48 -24.65
C PHE A 489 0.28 -21.35 -23.98
N LEU A 490 0.96 -21.64 -22.87
CA LEU A 490 1.63 -20.61 -22.06
C LEU A 490 2.69 -19.79 -22.83
N PRO A 491 3.58 -20.38 -23.66
CA PRO A 491 4.57 -19.60 -24.40
C PRO A 491 3.93 -18.55 -25.31
N VAL A 492 2.86 -18.93 -26.04
CA VAL A 492 2.17 -18.03 -26.98
C VAL A 492 1.61 -16.80 -26.27
N PHE A 493 0.89 -16.99 -25.16
CA PHE A 493 0.33 -15.84 -24.42
C PHE A 493 1.42 -15.01 -23.73
N TYR A 494 2.48 -15.65 -23.27
CA TYR A 494 3.60 -14.95 -22.64
C TYR A 494 4.38 -14.11 -23.65
N ASP A 495 4.46 -14.50 -24.91
CA ASP A 495 5.12 -13.69 -25.94
C ASP A 495 4.21 -12.54 -26.40
N LEU A 496 2.89 -12.78 -26.52
CA LEU A 496 1.94 -11.78 -27.04
C LEU A 496 1.51 -10.72 -26.01
N GLN A 497 1.56 -11.02 -24.71
CA GLN A 497 1.28 -10.05 -23.63
C GLN A 497 -0.08 -9.33 -23.77
N LEU A 498 -1.10 -10.06 -24.19
CA LEU A 498 -2.43 -9.52 -24.47
C LEU A 498 -3.25 -9.32 -23.19
N VAL A 499 -3.98 -8.20 -23.14
CA VAL A 499 -4.90 -7.85 -22.03
C VAL A 499 -6.03 -8.87 -21.87
N SER A 500 -6.70 -9.18 -22.97
CA SER A 500 -7.72 -10.21 -23.08
C SER A 500 -7.15 -11.34 -23.92
N SER A 501 -7.22 -12.58 -23.43
CA SER A 501 -6.79 -13.77 -24.17
C SER A 501 -7.55 -13.90 -25.49
N PHE A 502 -8.79 -13.40 -25.57
CA PHE A 502 -9.60 -13.39 -26.79
C PHE A 502 -9.08 -12.41 -27.85
N THR A 503 -8.24 -11.44 -27.47
CA THR A 503 -7.55 -10.57 -28.45
C THR A 503 -6.63 -11.39 -29.37
N TYR A 504 -6.20 -12.58 -28.95
CA TYR A 504 -5.52 -13.54 -29.80
C TYR A 504 -6.32 -13.84 -31.07
N PHE A 505 -7.64 -13.97 -30.97
CA PHE A 505 -8.49 -14.26 -32.13
C PHE A 505 -8.57 -13.10 -33.12
N GLU A 506 -8.49 -11.85 -32.67
CA GLU A 506 -8.41 -10.70 -33.58
C GLU A 506 -7.07 -10.64 -34.33
N LEU A 507 -5.99 -11.13 -33.71
CA LEU A 507 -4.68 -11.22 -34.35
C LEU A 507 -4.59 -12.42 -35.31
N ARG A 508 -5.18 -13.55 -34.94
CA ARG A 508 -5.06 -14.82 -35.69
C ARG A 508 -6.13 -15.02 -36.76
N PHE A 509 -7.34 -14.54 -36.50
CA PHE A 509 -8.51 -14.68 -37.34
C PHE A 509 -9.06 -13.29 -37.67
N ASP A 510 -10.17 -12.89 -37.05
CA ASP A 510 -10.77 -11.58 -37.23
C ASP A 510 -11.47 -11.10 -35.95
N ARG A 511 -12.04 -9.89 -36.04
CA ARG A 511 -12.79 -9.26 -34.93
C ARG A 511 -14.09 -9.99 -34.60
N SER A 512 -14.71 -10.65 -35.57
CA SER A 512 -15.98 -11.35 -35.37
C SER A 512 -15.77 -12.56 -34.46
N VAL A 513 -14.72 -13.34 -34.72
CA VAL A 513 -14.32 -14.49 -33.88
C VAL A 513 -13.96 -14.04 -32.47
N LYS A 514 -13.21 -12.92 -32.33
CA LYS A 514 -12.93 -12.32 -31.01
C LYS A 514 -14.21 -12.01 -30.24
N HIS A 515 -15.12 -11.22 -30.81
CA HIS A 515 -16.33 -10.81 -30.09
C HIS A 515 -17.24 -12.00 -29.75
N LEU A 516 -17.33 -12.99 -30.63
CA LEU A 516 -18.07 -14.23 -30.35
C LEU A 516 -17.48 -14.97 -29.16
N ALA A 517 -16.17 -15.18 -29.13
CA ALA A 517 -15.49 -15.85 -28.03
C ALA A 517 -15.62 -15.07 -26.70
N SER A 518 -15.41 -13.74 -26.73
CA SER A 518 -15.59 -12.88 -25.55
C SER A 518 -17.04 -12.89 -25.07
N ALA A 519 -18.04 -12.91 -25.96
CA ALA A 519 -19.46 -12.96 -25.60
C ALA A 519 -19.83 -14.30 -24.94
N LEU A 520 -19.38 -15.42 -25.51
CA LEU A 520 -19.59 -16.75 -24.93
C LEU A 520 -18.95 -16.87 -23.55
N TYR A 521 -17.74 -16.34 -23.38
CA TYR A 521 -17.08 -16.29 -22.07
C TYR A 521 -17.87 -15.47 -21.05
N VAL A 522 -18.37 -14.30 -21.45
CA VAL A 522 -19.19 -13.45 -20.58
C VAL A 522 -20.46 -14.17 -20.17
N ILE A 523 -21.19 -14.78 -21.10
CA ILE A 523 -22.41 -15.53 -20.82
C ILE A 523 -22.13 -16.67 -19.83
N THR A 524 -21.12 -17.49 -20.08
CA THR A 524 -20.77 -18.58 -19.15
C THR A 524 -20.36 -18.06 -17.77
N GLY A 525 -19.59 -16.98 -17.71
CA GLY A 525 -19.23 -16.35 -16.43
C GLY A 525 -20.44 -15.85 -15.64
N MET A 526 -21.48 -15.33 -16.31
CA MET A 526 -22.73 -14.91 -15.66
C MET A 526 -23.50 -16.07 -15.01
N PHE A 527 -23.37 -17.30 -15.54
CA PHE A 527 -23.95 -18.51 -14.93
C PHE A 527 -23.07 -19.12 -13.83
N LEU A 528 -21.76 -18.91 -13.88
CA LEU A 528 -20.83 -19.43 -12.87
C LEU A 528 -20.79 -18.60 -11.59
N ILE A 529 -20.92 -17.26 -11.67
CA ILE A 529 -20.96 -16.38 -10.48
C ILE A 529 -22.04 -16.77 -9.46
N PRO A 530 -23.32 -16.95 -9.82
CA PRO A 530 -24.35 -17.31 -8.84
C PRO A 530 -24.04 -18.65 -8.17
N LEU A 531 -23.49 -19.62 -8.91
CA LEU A 531 -23.10 -20.92 -8.38
C LEU A 531 -22.00 -20.79 -7.31
N THR A 532 -20.97 -19.97 -7.56
CA THR A 532 -19.87 -19.78 -6.61
C THR A 532 -20.27 -19.06 -5.33
N ILE A 533 -21.37 -18.28 -5.37
CA ILE A 533 -21.97 -17.62 -4.20
C ILE A 533 -22.95 -18.56 -3.47
N TYR A 534 -23.73 -19.35 -4.23
CA TYR A 534 -24.76 -20.24 -3.70
C TYR A 534 -24.17 -21.34 -2.81
N VAL A 535 -23.10 -22.02 -3.24
CA VAL A 535 -22.57 -23.18 -2.49
C VAL A 535 -22.11 -22.83 -1.07
N PRO A 536 -21.28 -21.78 -0.85
CA PRO A 536 -20.93 -21.38 0.51
C PRO A 536 -22.12 -20.90 1.33
N SER A 537 -23.08 -20.23 0.69
CA SER A 537 -24.30 -19.77 1.36
C SER A 537 -25.16 -20.93 1.86
N LEU A 538 -25.31 -21.98 1.04
CA LEU A 538 -26.02 -23.20 1.40
C LEU A 538 -25.34 -23.88 2.58
N VAL A 539 -24.01 -24.06 2.53
CA VAL A 539 -23.28 -24.69 3.62
C VAL A 539 -23.40 -23.88 4.92
N PHE A 540 -23.32 -22.55 4.85
CA PHE A 540 -23.48 -21.70 6.01
C PHE A 540 -24.87 -21.80 6.61
N GLN A 541 -25.91 -21.85 5.78
CA GLN A 541 -27.29 -22.03 6.22
C GLN A 541 -27.45 -23.34 6.99
N GLU A 542 -26.92 -24.46 6.47
CA GLU A 542 -27.02 -25.76 7.13
C GLU A 542 -26.32 -25.77 8.51
N VAL A 543 -25.15 -25.12 8.60
CA VAL A 543 -24.37 -25.11 9.86
C VAL A 543 -24.93 -24.12 10.89
N THR A 544 -25.48 -22.97 10.46
CA THR A 544 -25.86 -21.86 11.37
C THR A 544 -27.36 -21.64 11.51
N GLY A 545 -28.18 -22.16 10.59
CA GLY A 545 -29.61 -21.89 10.50
C GLY A 545 -29.97 -20.49 9.96
N ILE A 546 -28.98 -19.66 9.59
CA ILE A 546 -29.25 -18.32 9.02
C ILE A 546 -29.78 -18.47 7.59
N ASN A 547 -30.74 -17.61 7.22
CA ASN A 547 -31.38 -17.63 5.90
C ASN A 547 -30.37 -17.53 4.74
N LEU A 548 -30.49 -18.43 3.76
CA LEU A 548 -29.65 -18.52 2.55
C LEU A 548 -29.43 -17.16 1.87
N TYR A 549 -30.51 -16.44 1.60
CA TYR A 549 -30.49 -15.22 0.81
C TYR A 549 -29.77 -14.07 1.54
N VAL A 550 -29.86 -14.02 2.87
CA VAL A 550 -29.11 -13.05 3.68
C VAL A 550 -27.61 -13.27 3.51
N ILE A 551 -27.17 -14.52 3.60
CA ILE A 551 -25.75 -14.89 3.47
C ILE A 551 -25.27 -14.64 2.04
N THR A 552 -26.08 -14.97 1.04
CA THR A 552 -25.82 -14.72 -0.38
C THR A 552 -25.57 -13.23 -0.65
N VAL A 553 -26.42 -12.34 -0.12
CA VAL A 553 -26.26 -10.89 -0.28
C VAL A 553 -24.99 -10.41 0.42
N ILE A 554 -24.74 -10.84 1.66
CA ILE A 554 -23.53 -10.46 2.41
C ILE A 554 -22.27 -10.88 1.67
N MET A 555 -22.19 -12.15 1.26
CA MET A 555 -21.04 -12.69 0.54
C MET A 555 -20.83 -11.98 -0.81
N GLY A 556 -21.90 -11.76 -1.56
CA GLY A 556 -21.84 -11.07 -2.86
C GLY A 556 -21.38 -9.61 -2.72
N LEU A 557 -21.94 -8.85 -1.78
CA LEU A 557 -21.54 -7.46 -1.53
C LEU A 557 -20.09 -7.34 -1.05
N LEU A 558 -19.65 -8.24 -0.15
CA LEU A 558 -18.25 -8.30 0.27
C LEU A 558 -17.32 -8.57 -0.92
N CYS A 559 -17.67 -9.53 -1.78
CA CYS A 559 -16.88 -9.89 -2.96
C CYS A 559 -16.79 -8.73 -3.96
N ILE A 560 -17.91 -8.06 -4.23
CA ILE A 560 -17.96 -6.86 -5.09
C ILE A 560 -17.04 -5.77 -4.52
N TRP A 561 -17.13 -5.51 -3.21
CA TRP A 561 -16.40 -4.42 -2.57
C TRP A 561 -14.88 -4.57 -2.68
N TYR A 562 -14.32 -5.72 -2.26
CA TYR A 562 -12.86 -5.89 -2.31
C TYR A 562 -12.34 -6.07 -3.75
N THR A 563 -13.14 -6.65 -4.65
CA THR A 563 -12.75 -6.83 -6.06
C THR A 563 -12.73 -5.49 -6.80
N ALA A 564 -13.71 -4.62 -6.55
CA ALA A 564 -13.78 -3.29 -7.18
C ALA A 564 -12.66 -2.34 -6.71
N LEU A 565 -12.17 -2.50 -5.48
CA LEU A 565 -11.10 -1.66 -4.93
C LEU A 565 -9.69 -2.17 -5.28
N GLY A 566 -9.50 -3.49 -5.29
CA GLY A 566 -8.16 -4.08 -5.19
C GLY A 566 -7.47 -4.48 -6.50
N GLY A 567 -8.20 -4.68 -7.60
CA GLY A 567 -7.64 -5.19 -8.87
C GLY A 567 -6.96 -6.56 -8.72
N ILE A 568 -6.23 -7.03 -9.75
CA ILE A 568 -5.66 -8.40 -9.71
C ILE A 568 -4.65 -8.61 -8.58
N LYS A 569 -3.91 -7.57 -8.17
CA LYS A 569 -2.90 -7.68 -7.12
C LYS A 569 -3.56 -8.04 -5.79
N ALA A 570 -4.65 -7.37 -5.42
CA ALA A 570 -5.37 -7.71 -4.21
C ALA A 570 -5.99 -9.11 -4.32
N VAL A 571 -6.64 -9.43 -5.46
CA VAL A 571 -7.26 -10.73 -5.70
C VAL A 571 -6.26 -11.87 -5.53
N VAL A 572 -5.06 -11.77 -6.11
CA VAL A 572 -4.03 -12.82 -5.98
C VAL A 572 -3.58 -13.01 -4.52
N TRP A 573 -3.46 -11.93 -3.74
CA TRP A 573 -3.05 -12.04 -2.34
C TRP A 573 -4.18 -12.57 -1.45
N THR A 574 -5.43 -12.15 -1.68
CA THR A 574 -6.58 -12.71 -0.96
C THR A 574 -6.74 -14.18 -1.29
N ASP A 575 -6.62 -14.57 -2.55
CA ASP A 575 -6.70 -15.96 -2.98
C ASP A 575 -5.58 -16.82 -2.37
N ALA A 576 -4.36 -16.28 -2.28
CA ALA A 576 -3.24 -17.01 -1.69
C ALA A 576 -3.48 -17.33 -0.20
N PHE A 577 -4.05 -16.39 0.54
CA PHE A 577 -4.47 -16.61 1.94
C PHE A 577 -5.67 -17.57 2.02
N GLN A 578 -6.65 -17.40 1.14
CA GLN A 578 -7.81 -18.27 1.03
C GLN A 578 -7.42 -19.73 0.73
N CYS A 579 -6.41 -19.95 -0.11
CA CYS A 579 -5.83 -21.27 -0.38
C CYS A 579 -5.43 -21.98 0.92
N ILE A 580 -4.74 -21.27 1.83
CA ILE A 580 -4.31 -21.83 3.12
C ILE A 580 -5.53 -22.26 3.95
N LEU A 581 -6.60 -21.45 3.97
CA LEU A 581 -7.83 -21.78 4.70
C LEU A 581 -8.55 -22.99 4.11
N ILE A 582 -8.57 -23.11 2.78
CA ILE A 582 -9.16 -24.25 2.06
C ILE A 582 -8.44 -25.55 2.45
N PHE A 583 -7.11 -25.56 2.41
CA PHE A 583 -6.32 -26.72 2.82
C PHE A 583 -6.45 -27.04 4.29
N ALA A 584 -6.41 -26.03 5.17
CA ALA A 584 -6.63 -26.22 6.59
C ALA A 584 -8.00 -26.87 6.86
N SER A 585 -9.06 -26.36 6.22
CA SER A 585 -10.41 -26.94 6.32
C SER A 585 -10.46 -28.39 5.85
N GLY A 586 -9.95 -28.69 4.65
CA GLY A 586 -9.98 -30.06 4.10
C GLY A 586 -9.20 -31.05 4.97
N ILE A 587 -7.99 -30.69 5.42
CA ILE A 587 -7.18 -31.53 6.30
C ILE A 587 -7.86 -31.77 7.64
N THR A 588 -8.44 -30.72 8.24
CA THR A 588 -9.15 -30.82 9.51
C THR A 588 -10.35 -31.78 9.42
N ILE A 589 -11.19 -31.66 8.39
CA ILE A 589 -12.34 -32.55 8.19
C ILE A 589 -11.88 -33.99 7.97
N MET A 590 -10.85 -34.19 7.15
CA MET A 590 -10.29 -35.51 6.89
C MET A 590 -9.79 -36.17 8.19
N ILE A 591 -9.06 -35.45 9.04
CA ILE A 591 -8.55 -35.99 10.32
C ILE A 591 -9.68 -36.34 11.27
N VAL A 592 -10.67 -35.46 11.46
CA VAL A 592 -11.83 -35.71 12.33
C VAL A 592 -12.63 -36.90 11.81
N GLY A 593 -12.86 -36.93 10.50
CA GLY A 593 -13.57 -38.00 9.83
C GLY A 593 -12.89 -39.36 10.01
N LEU A 594 -11.59 -39.45 9.73
CA LEU A 594 -10.80 -40.67 9.92
C LEU A 594 -10.84 -41.17 11.36
N ARG A 595 -10.77 -40.26 12.33
CA ARG A 595 -10.90 -40.60 13.74
C ARG A 595 -12.29 -41.15 14.08
N SER A 596 -13.34 -40.59 13.47
CA SER A 596 -14.72 -41.01 13.72
C SER A 596 -15.02 -42.43 13.20
N ILE A 597 -14.38 -42.84 12.09
CA ILE A 597 -14.59 -44.15 11.48
C ILE A 597 -13.52 -45.18 11.86
N GLY A 598 -12.54 -44.83 12.70
CA GLY A 598 -11.50 -45.76 13.18
C GLY A 598 -10.35 -46.03 12.19
N GLY A 599 -10.13 -45.18 11.18
CA GLY A 599 -8.99 -45.25 10.27
C GLY A 599 -9.32 -45.51 8.80
N PHE A 600 -8.29 -45.49 7.95
CA PHE A 600 -8.42 -45.62 6.49
C PHE A 600 -8.91 -46.99 6.02
N GLU A 601 -8.61 -48.06 6.75
CA GLU A 601 -9.00 -49.42 6.38
C GLU A 601 -10.52 -49.59 6.29
N ASN A 602 -11.25 -48.93 7.20
CA ASN A 602 -12.71 -48.96 7.22
C ASN A 602 -13.34 -48.25 6.03
N ILE A 603 -12.63 -47.30 5.40
CA ILE A 603 -13.10 -46.68 4.15
C ILE A 603 -13.14 -47.72 3.04
N TRP A 604 -12.06 -48.48 2.86
CA TRP A 604 -11.95 -49.51 1.83
C TRP A 604 -12.99 -50.61 2.03
N ASN A 605 -13.11 -51.11 3.26
CA ASN A 605 -14.06 -52.17 3.60
C ASN A 605 -15.52 -51.73 3.37
N ALA A 606 -15.87 -50.51 3.76
CA ALA A 606 -17.21 -49.96 3.54
C ALA A 606 -17.50 -49.78 2.05
N LEU A 607 -16.58 -49.15 1.30
CA LEU A 607 -16.78 -48.94 -0.13
C LEU A 607 -16.89 -50.26 -0.90
N ASP A 608 -16.20 -51.32 -0.47
CA ASP A 608 -16.33 -52.65 -1.08
C ASP A 608 -17.72 -53.25 -0.82
N ARG A 609 -18.18 -53.24 0.44
CA ARG A 609 -19.53 -53.70 0.82
C ARG A 609 -20.63 -52.95 0.07
N GLY A 610 -20.47 -51.64 -0.07
CA GLY A 610 -21.39 -50.77 -0.79
C GLY A 610 -21.33 -50.89 -2.32
N GLN A 611 -20.45 -51.74 -2.87
CA GLN A 611 -20.18 -51.85 -4.32
C GLN A 611 -19.77 -50.52 -4.97
N ARG A 612 -19.00 -49.71 -4.23
CA ARG A 612 -18.54 -48.37 -4.62
C ARG A 612 -17.06 -48.31 -5.04
N LEU A 613 -16.34 -49.44 -5.03
CA LEU A 613 -14.97 -49.57 -5.54
C LEU A 613 -14.89 -49.74 -7.07
N THR A 614 -15.67 -48.96 -7.81
CA THR A 614 -15.72 -49.05 -9.28
C THR A 614 -14.61 -48.23 -9.93
N PHE A 615 -13.36 -48.69 -9.82
CA PHE A 615 -12.20 -47.98 -10.38
C PHE A 615 -12.20 -47.96 -11.92
N PHE A 616 -12.56 -49.05 -12.58
CA PHE A 616 -12.39 -49.19 -14.03
C PHE A 616 -13.70 -49.56 -14.73
N LYS A 617 -14.49 -48.54 -15.10
CA LYS A 617 -15.62 -48.68 -16.03
C LYS A 617 -15.13 -48.52 -17.46
N THR A 618 -14.60 -49.60 -18.05
CA THR A 618 -13.87 -49.58 -19.32
C THR A 618 -14.76 -49.65 -20.56
N LYS A 619 -16.06 -49.93 -20.41
CA LYS A 619 -17.02 -49.93 -21.51
C LYS A 619 -17.06 -48.54 -22.14
N PHE A 620 -16.83 -48.46 -23.45
CA PHE A 620 -16.93 -47.21 -24.20
C PHE A 620 -18.40 -46.91 -24.48
N ASP A 621 -19.08 -46.35 -23.49
CA ASP A 621 -20.52 -46.06 -23.54
C ASP A 621 -20.76 -44.61 -23.10
N ILE A 622 -21.00 -43.72 -24.06
CA ILE A 622 -21.14 -42.28 -23.81
C ILE A 622 -22.36 -41.91 -22.95
N GLU A 623 -23.33 -42.83 -22.82
CA GLU A 623 -24.52 -42.66 -21.99
C GLU A 623 -24.29 -43.13 -20.55
N GLU A 624 -23.26 -43.95 -20.31
CA GLU A 624 -22.94 -44.47 -18.98
C GLU A 624 -22.30 -43.39 -18.10
N ARG A 625 -23.01 -42.99 -17.03
CA ARG A 625 -22.46 -42.09 -15.99
C ARG A 625 -21.22 -42.72 -15.35
N GLY A 626 -20.14 -41.96 -15.32
CA GLY A 626 -18.92 -42.41 -14.65
C GLY A 626 -18.05 -43.34 -15.47
N ASN A 627 -18.29 -43.49 -16.79
CA ASN A 627 -17.37 -44.28 -17.62
C ASN A 627 -15.96 -43.64 -17.61
N MET A 628 -14.93 -44.48 -17.66
CA MET A 628 -13.53 -44.07 -17.56
C MET A 628 -13.11 -43.09 -18.67
N TRP A 629 -13.50 -43.37 -19.92
CA TRP A 629 -13.11 -42.62 -21.10
C TRP A 629 -13.67 -41.19 -21.09
N SER A 630 -14.96 -41.07 -20.82
CA SER A 630 -15.67 -39.81 -20.66
C SER A 630 -15.04 -38.96 -19.56
N TYR A 631 -14.71 -39.56 -18.40
CA TYR A 631 -14.02 -38.84 -17.33
C TYR A 631 -12.61 -38.40 -17.74
N MET A 632 -11.78 -39.28 -18.30
CA MET A 632 -10.41 -38.93 -18.70
C MET A 632 -10.38 -37.81 -19.75
N PHE A 633 -11.11 -37.95 -20.85
CA PHE A 633 -11.11 -36.98 -21.94
C PHE A 633 -11.79 -35.67 -21.55
N SER A 634 -12.97 -35.75 -20.92
CA SER A 634 -13.69 -34.54 -20.48
C SER A 634 -12.84 -33.73 -19.50
N THR A 635 -12.28 -34.38 -18.48
CA THR A 635 -11.43 -33.73 -17.47
C THR A 635 -10.19 -33.10 -18.11
N PHE A 636 -9.50 -33.82 -18.99
CA PHE A 636 -8.33 -33.30 -19.67
C PHE A 636 -8.65 -32.04 -20.47
N PHE A 637 -9.65 -32.09 -21.37
CA PHE A 637 -9.96 -30.95 -22.23
C PHE A 637 -10.57 -29.77 -21.47
N VAL A 638 -11.47 -30.04 -20.51
CA VAL A 638 -12.10 -28.98 -19.69
C VAL A 638 -11.05 -28.24 -18.87
N TYR A 639 -10.13 -28.96 -18.24
CA TYR A 639 -9.10 -28.30 -17.43
C TYR A 639 -7.95 -27.72 -18.24
N VAL A 640 -7.59 -28.27 -19.40
CA VAL A 640 -6.65 -27.59 -20.30
C VAL A 640 -7.26 -26.29 -20.83
N TYR A 641 -8.57 -26.26 -21.11
CA TYR A 641 -9.25 -25.00 -21.41
C TYR A 641 -9.15 -24.02 -20.22
N TYR A 642 -9.57 -24.47 -19.04
CA TYR A 642 -9.67 -23.61 -17.86
C TYR A 642 -8.31 -23.07 -17.40
N PHE A 643 -7.26 -23.87 -17.42
CA PHE A 643 -5.94 -23.44 -16.95
C PHE A 643 -4.98 -23.03 -18.06
N GLY A 644 -5.21 -23.44 -19.30
CA GLY A 644 -4.32 -23.16 -20.43
C GLY A 644 -4.72 -21.94 -21.24
N VAL A 645 -6.02 -21.69 -21.44
CA VAL A 645 -6.49 -20.62 -22.34
C VAL A 645 -7.52 -19.67 -21.71
N ASN A 646 -8.09 -20.00 -20.56
CA ASN A 646 -9.05 -19.12 -19.89
C ASN A 646 -8.37 -17.82 -19.42
N GLN A 647 -9.11 -16.73 -19.54
CA GLN A 647 -8.67 -15.41 -19.09
C GLN A 647 -8.21 -15.40 -17.63
N SER A 648 -8.88 -16.12 -16.73
CA SER A 648 -8.54 -16.17 -15.30
C SER A 648 -7.13 -16.68 -15.01
N SER A 649 -6.70 -17.72 -15.72
CA SER A 649 -5.39 -18.34 -15.53
C SER A 649 -4.30 -17.60 -16.30
N ILE A 650 -4.57 -17.20 -17.55
CA ILE A 650 -3.62 -16.42 -18.36
C ILE A 650 -3.24 -15.13 -17.64
N GLN A 651 -4.21 -14.42 -17.09
CA GLN A 651 -3.97 -13.15 -16.43
C GLN A 651 -3.03 -13.28 -15.23
N ARG A 652 -3.09 -14.42 -14.52
CA ARG A 652 -2.16 -14.77 -13.44
C ARG A 652 -0.77 -15.14 -13.95
N TYR A 653 -0.65 -15.91 -15.02
CA TYR A 653 0.67 -16.22 -15.58
C TYR A 653 1.39 -14.96 -16.07
N LEU A 654 0.66 -14.05 -16.73
CA LEU A 654 1.21 -12.78 -17.25
C LEU A 654 1.53 -11.77 -16.15
N SER A 655 1.06 -11.98 -14.91
CA SER A 655 1.42 -11.17 -13.75
C SER A 655 2.81 -11.49 -13.17
N LEU A 656 3.44 -12.58 -13.62
CA LEU A 656 4.80 -12.97 -13.24
C LEU A 656 5.84 -12.32 -14.18
N PRO A 657 7.05 -12.01 -13.68
CA PRO A 657 8.03 -11.24 -14.46
C PRO A 657 8.79 -12.07 -15.50
N SER A 658 8.72 -13.41 -15.45
CA SER A 658 9.36 -14.26 -16.46
C SER A 658 8.57 -15.53 -16.77
N LEU A 659 8.68 -16.00 -18.03
CA LEU A 659 8.09 -17.25 -18.48
C LEU A 659 8.55 -18.44 -17.62
N SER A 660 9.84 -18.46 -17.22
CA SER A 660 10.36 -19.48 -16.31
C SER A 660 9.62 -19.51 -14.97
N LYS A 661 9.30 -18.33 -14.39
CA LYS A 661 8.50 -18.26 -13.17
C LYS A 661 7.06 -18.70 -13.41
N ALA A 662 6.46 -18.35 -14.56
CA ALA A 662 5.14 -18.85 -14.93
C ALA A 662 5.10 -20.38 -15.03
N LYS A 663 6.10 -21.01 -15.66
CA LYS A 663 6.25 -22.48 -15.70
C LYS A 663 6.45 -23.09 -14.31
N LYS A 664 7.25 -22.46 -13.44
CA LYS A 664 7.41 -22.90 -12.04
C LYS A 664 6.09 -22.78 -11.25
N SER A 665 5.27 -21.77 -11.54
CA SER A 665 3.97 -21.59 -10.85
C SER A 665 3.01 -22.74 -11.15
N LEU A 666 3.04 -23.27 -12.38
CA LEU A 666 2.25 -24.43 -12.80
C LEU A 666 2.64 -25.72 -12.06
N TRP A 667 3.93 -25.91 -11.75
CA TRP A 667 4.37 -27.07 -10.96
C TRP A 667 3.92 -26.99 -9.50
N ILE A 668 3.97 -25.81 -8.89
CA ILE A 668 3.44 -25.62 -7.55
C ILE A 668 1.93 -25.85 -7.55
N PHE A 669 1.23 -25.24 -8.51
CA PHE A 669 -0.20 -25.44 -8.73
C PHE A 669 -0.57 -26.93 -8.85
N PHE A 670 0.15 -27.70 -9.67
CA PHE A 670 -0.02 -29.15 -9.83
C PHE A 670 0.04 -29.92 -8.50
N ILE A 671 1.01 -29.60 -7.64
CA ILE A 671 1.15 -30.26 -6.34
C ILE A 671 -0.09 -29.98 -5.46
N PHE A 672 -0.53 -28.72 -5.40
CA PHE A 672 -1.69 -28.36 -4.59
C PHE A 672 -2.99 -28.97 -5.15
N THR A 673 -3.22 -28.98 -6.47
CA THR A 673 -4.41 -29.62 -7.04
C THR A 673 -4.41 -31.14 -6.87
N LEU A 674 -3.23 -31.79 -6.89
CA LEU A 674 -3.14 -33.21 -6.57
C LEU A 674 -3.51 -33.49 -5.11
N LEU A 675 -2.98 -32.70 -4.17
CA LEU A 675 -3.24 -32.87 -2.74
C LEU A 675 -4.72 -32.69 -2.39
N ILE A 676 -5.36 -31.66 -2.93
CA ILE A 676 -6.78 -31.40 -2.62
C ILE A 676 -7.69 -32.49 -3.20
N LEU A 677 -7.41 -33.00 -4.41
CA LEU A 677 -8.19 -34.09 -5.01
C LEU A 677 -8.14 -35.35 -4.13
N VAL A 678 -6.97 -35.70 -3.59
CA VAL A 678 -6.84 -36.82 -2.66
C VAL A 678 -7.64 -36.59 -1.38
N ILE A 679 -7.64 -35.37 -0.84
CA ILE A 679 -8.44 -35.00 0.33
C ILE A 679 -9.94 -35.14 0.03
N GLU A 680 -10.42 -34.61 -1.09
CA GLU A 680 -11.85 -34.64 -1.48
C GLU A 680 -12.38 -36.07 -1.67
N LEU A 681 -11.61 -36.94 -2.35
CA LEU A 681 -11.95 -38.35 -2.52
C LEU A 681 -11.98 -39.09 -1.17
N THR A 682 -11.02 -38.80 -0.30
CA THR A 682 -10.96 -39.40 1.05
C THR A 682 -12.17 -38.98 1.88
N ILE A 683 -12.53 -37.69 1.88
CA ILE A 683 -13.69 -37.21 2.62
C ILE A 683 -14.99 -37.84 2.09
N GLY A 684 -15.14 -37.97 0.78
CA GLY A 684 -16.30 -38.67 0.19
C GLY A 684 -16.41 -40.12 0.67
N GLY A 685 -15.28 -40.84 0.75
CA GLY A 685 -15.23 -42.19 1.32
C GLY A 685 -15.60 -42.21 2.81
N ILE A 686 -15.09 -41.28 3.61
CA ILE A 686 -15.42 -41.14 5.03
C ILE A 686 -16.92 -40.94 5.25
N ILE A 687 -17.52 -40.03 4.47
CA ILE A 687 -18.96 -39.74 4.55
C ILE A 687 -19.76 -41.00 4.24
N PHE A 688 -19.36 -41.76 3.22
CA PHE A 688 -20.02 -43.02 2.90
C PHE A 688 -19.90 -44.03 4.04
N THR A 689 -18.70 -44.27 4.57
CA THR A 689 -18.48 -45.18 5.71
C THR A 689 -19.28 -44.77 6.94
N THR A 690 -19.47 -43.47 7.17
CA THR A 690 -20.22 -42.96 8.32
C THR A 690 -21.72 -43.25 8.22
N TYR A 691 -22.25 -43.25 6.99
CA TYR A 691 -23.68 -43.34 6.71
C TYR A 691 -24.08 -44.60 5.92
N GLU A 692 -23.23 -45.61 5.88
CA GLU A 692 -23.47 -46.86 5.15
C GLU A 692 -24.75 -47.57 5.63
N GLU A 693 -25.00 -47.53 6.94
CA GLU A 693 -26.16 -48.18 7.59
C GLU A 693 -27.42 -47.29 7.58
N CYS A 694 -27.27 -45.97 7.47
CA CYS A 694 -28.37 -45.01 7.56
C CYS A 694 -28.13 -43.84 6.59
N ASP A 695 -28.69 -43.93 5.39
CA ASP A 695 -28.63 -42.87 4.39
C ASP A 695 -29.41 -41.62 4.86
N PRO A 696 -28.75 -40.45 5.05
CA PRO A 696 -29.39 -39.23 5.51
C PRO A 696 -30.50 -38.72 4.59
N VAL A 697 -30.41 -39.00 3.28
CA VAL A 697 -31.43 -38.58 2.31
C VAL A 697 -32.69 -39.43 2.50
N SER A 698 -32.56 -40.75 2.48
CA SER A 698 -33.68 -41.68 2.67
C SER A 698 -34.30 -41.58 4.06
N ALA A 699 -33.50 -41.27 5.09
CA ALA A 699 -33.96 -41.01 6.44
C ALA A 699 -34.68 -39.66 6.62
N GLY A 700 -34.69 -38.80 5.59
CA GLY A 700 -35.32 -37.47 5.65
C GLY A 700 -34.57 -36.45 6.50
N LEU A 701 -33.30 -36.71 6.84
CA LEU A 701 -32.44 -35.79 7.59
C LEU A 701 -31.94 -34.64 6.70
N VAL A 702 -31.76 -34.90 5.39
CA VAL A 702 -31.42 -33.89 4.37
C VAL A 702 -32.35 -34.00 3.17
N LYS A 703 -32.57 -32.90 2.44
CA LYS A 703 -33.49 -32.85 1.29
C LYS A 703 -32.82 -33.15 -0.04
N LYS A 704 -31.54 -32.80 -0.18
CA LYS A 704 -30.75 -32.99 -1.42
C LYS A 704 -29.41 -33.66 -1.09
N PHE A 705 -28.87 -34.43 -2.03
CA PHE A 705 -27.53 -35.05 -1.90
C PHE A 705 -26.43 -34.03 -1.59
N ASP A 706 -26.55 -32.81 -2.14
CA ASP A 706 -25.58 -31.72 -1.94
C ASP A 706 -25.48 -31.24 -0.47
N GLN A 707 -26.46 -31.58 0.38
CA GLN A 707 -26.48 -31.23 1.82
C GLN A 707 -25.80 -32.29 2.70
N ILE A 708 -25.44 -33.46 2.17
CA ILE A 708 -24.87 -34.56 2.96
C ILE A 708 -23.51 -34.16 3.56
N PHE A 709 -22.66 -33.52 2.76
CA PHE A 709 -21.36 -33.08 3.21
C PHE A 709 -21.45 -31.99 4.31
N PRO A 710 -22.24 -30.91 4.15
CA PRO A 710 -22.54 -29.99 5.26
C PRO A 710 -23.09 -30.66 6.52
N HIS A 711 -24.04 -31.58 6.36
CA HIS A 711 -24.65 -32.33 7.46
C HIS A 711 -23.62 -33.17 8.22
N PHE A 712 -22.75 -33.89 7.49
CA PHE A 712 -21.64 -34.64 8.08
C PHE A 712 -20.73 -33.75 8.94
N VAL A 713 -20.37 -32.57 8.42
CA VAL A 713 -19.51 -31.65 9.18
C VAL A 713 -20.23 -31.11 10.40
N GLN A 714 -21.51 -30.74 10.30
CA GLN A 714 -22.30 -30.31 11.44
C GLN A 714 -22.35 -31.40 12.54
N GLU A 715 -22.58 -32.65 12.16
CA GLU A 715 -22.70 -33.78 13.09
C GLU A 715 -21.35 -34.12 13.75
N LYS A 716 -20.28 -34.26 12.98
CA LYS A 716 -18.99 -34.74 13.49
C LYS A 716 -18.04 -33.63 13.98
N ALA A 717 -18.09 -32.43 13.40
CA ALA A 717 -17.19 -31.33 13.77
C ALA A 717 -17.73 -30.46 14.92
N SER A 718 -19.02 -30.57 15.28
CA SER A 718 -19.59 -29.95 16.49
C SER A 718 -19.00 -30.50 17.79
N LEU A 719 -18.34 -31.68 17.75
CA LEU A 719 -17.65 -32.29 18.88
C LEU A 719 -16.43 -31.49 19.36
N PHE A 720 -15.91 -30.54 18.57
CA PHE A 720 -14.74 -29.74 18.90
C PHE A 720 -14.99 -28.23 18.69
N PRO A 721 -14.96 -27.39 19.75
CA PRO A 721 -15.16 -25.95 19.61
C PRO A 721 -14.18 -25.32 18.62
N GLY A 722 -14.71 -24.55 17.65
CA GLY A 722 -13.93 -23.83 16.64
C GLY A 722 -13.78 -24.54 15.29
N PHE A 723 -14.01 -25.85 15.19
CA PHE A 723 -13.84 -26.61 13.95
C PHE A 723 -14.87 -26.25 12.88
N ASN A 724 -16.13 -26.04 13.27
CA ASN A 724 -17.17 -25.51 12.38
C ASN A 724 -16.79 -24.15 11.78
N GLY A 725 -16.06 -23.32 12.54
CA GLY A 725 -15.56 -22.03 12.07
C GLY A 725 -14.47 -22.17 11.00
N ILE A 726 -13.52 -23.10 11.19
CA ILE A 726 -12.46 -23.40 10.20
C ILE A 726 -13.09 -23.92 8.90
N PHE A 727 -14.09 -24.79 9.02
CA PHE A 727 -14.81 -25.33 7.88
C PHE A 727 -15.53 -24.26 7.06
N ILE A 728 -16.36 -23.45 7.73
CA ILE A 728 -17.06 -22.34 7.10
C ILE A 728 -16.05 -21.38 6.45
N ALA A 729 -14.96 -21.06 7.14
CA ALA A 729 -13.92 -20.20 6.59
C ALA A 729 -13.28 -20.79 5.33
N GLY A 730 -13.04 -22.10 5.27
CA GLY A 730 -12.50 -22.78 4.10
C GLY A 730 -13.44 -22.76 2.89
N ILE A 731 -14.72 -23.02 3.08
CA ILE A 731 -15.71 -23.00 1.98
C ILE A 731 -15.98 -21.57 1.50
N PHE A 732 -16.05 -20.59 2.40
CA PHE A 732 -16.15 -19.18 2.02
C PHE A 732 -14.90 -18.74 1.28
N ALA A 733 -13.71 -19.14 1.73
CA ALA A 733 -12.46 -18.88 1.04
C ALA A 733 -12.47 -19.42 -0.40
N ALA A 734 -12.93 -20.66 -0.59
CA ALA A 734 -13.08 -21.29 -1.90
C ALA A 734 -14.05 -20.51 -2.81
N GLY A 735 -15.27 -20.22 -2.34
CA GLY A 735 -16.27 -19.51 -3.13
C GLY A 735 -15.92 -18.05 -3.41
N LEU A 736 -15.36 -17.34 -2.43
CA LEU A 736 -14.92 -15.95 -2.60
C LEU A 736 -13.78 -15.85 -3.61
N SER A 737 -12.80 -16.75 -3.56
CA SER A 737 -11.68 -16.77 -4.51
C SER A 737 -12.16 -16.89 -5.95
N THR A 738 -13.02 -17.89 -6.23
CA THR A 738 -13.58 -18.10 -7.57
C THR A 738 -14.46 -16.93 -8.00
N THR A 739 -15.31 -16.41 -7.11
CA THR A 739 -16.21 -15.29 -7.42
C THR A 739 -15.42 -14.02 -7.77
N SER A 740 -14.42 -13.63 -6.96
CA SER A 740 -13.62 -12.44 -7.25
C SER A 740 -12.79 -12.57 -8.53
N THR A 741 -12.33 -13.79 -8.83
CA THR A 741 -11.65 -14.07 -10.09
C THR A 741 -12.58 -13.81 -11.28
N LEU A 742 -13.79 -14.37 -11.26
CA LEU A 742 -14.78 -14.19 -12.34
C LEU A 742 -15.20 -12.73 -12.48
N LEU A 743 -15.46 -12.03 -11.37
CA LEU A 743 -15.80 -10.60 -11.39
C LEU A 743 -14.69 -9.76 -12.03
N ASN A 744 -13.43 -10.03 -11.70
CA ASN A 744 -12.27 -9.32 -12.26
C ASN A 744 -12.07 -9.64 -13.76
N THR A 745 -12.15 -10.91 -14.16
CA THR A 745 -11.90 -11.30 -15.55
C THR A 745 -13.04 -10.89 -16.48
N LEU A 746 -14.29 -10.99 -16.03
CA LEU A 746 -15.46 -10.54 -16.78
C LEU A 746 -15.47 -9.04 -16.95
N SER A 747 -15.21 -8.27 -15.88
CA SER A 747 -15.15 -6.82 -15.99
C SER A 747 -14.04 -6.34 -16.92
N GLY A 748 -12.85 -6.96 -16.84
CA GLY A 748 -11.74 -6.71 -17.77
C GLY A 748 -12.10 -7.04 -19.22
N THR A 749 -12.74 -8.19 -19.45
CA THR A 749 -13.16 -8.63 -20.79
C THR A 749 -14.24 -7.70 -21.36
N ILE A 750 -15.27 -7.35 -20.56
CA ILE A 750 -16.36 -6.45 -20.97
C ILE A 750 -15.79 -5.08 -21.36
N TYR A 751 -14.92 -4.53 -20.52
CA TYR A 751 -14.32 -3.23 -20.78
C TYR A 751 -13.43 -3.25 -22.03
N ASN A 752 -12.49 -4.20 -22.11
CA ASN A 752 -11.48 -4.23 -23.16
C ASN A 752 -12.07 -4.63 -24.52
N ASP A 753 -12.98 -5.59 -24.55
CA ASP A 753 -13.43 -6.19 -25.82
C ASP A 753 -14.68 -5.50 -26.37
N PHE A 754 -15.50 -4.83 -25.54
CA PHE A 754 -16.74 -4.20 -26.00
C PHE A 754 -16.80 -2.67 -25.81
N LEU A 755 -16.14 -2.10 -24.79
CA LEU A 755 -16.35 -0.69 -24.40
C LEU A 755 -15.20 0.25 -24.76
N ILE A 756 -13.94 -0.22 -24.80
CA ILE A 756 -12.74 0.63 -24.91
C ILE A 756 -12.71 1.54 -26.15
N LYS A 757 -13.33 1.12 -27.27
CA LYS A 757 -13.38 1.91 -28.51
C LYS A 757 -14.43 3.04 -28.48
N LYS A 758 -15.49 2.89 -27.68
CA LYS A 758 -16.60 3.86 -27.61
C LYS A 758 -16.39 4.94 -26.56
N LEU A 759 -15.48 4.73 -25.61
CA LEU A 759 -15.21 5.64 -24.50
C LEU A 759 -13.88 6.38 -24.72
N LYS A 760 -13.88 7.72 -24.66
CA LYS A 760 -12.65 8.53 -24.71
C LYS A 760 -11.72 8.13 -23.54
N ARG A 761 -10.41 8.01 -23.79
CA ARG A 761 -9.34 7.67 -22.83
C ARG A 761 -9.19 8.71 -21.69
N LYS A 762 -10.15 8.81 -20.78
CA LYS A 762 -10.00 9.55 -19.51
C LYS A 762 -10.00 8.57 -18.34
N GLU A 763 -8.97 8.64 -17.50
CA GLU A 763 -8.65 7.64 -16.48
C GLU A 763 -9.66 7.58 -15.30
N ASN A 764 -10.19 8.73 -14.86
CA ASN A 764 -11.25 8.73 -13.85
C ASN A 764 -12.50 7.99 -14.37
N ALA A 765 -12.79 8.10 -15.66
CA ALA A 765 -13.86 7.33 -16.28
C ALA A 765 -13.52 5.83 -16.30
N PHE A 766 -12.27 5.43 -16.57
CA PHE A 766 -11.87 4.01 -16.54
C PHE A 766 -12.09 3.36 -15.18
N LYS A 767 -11.55 3.94 -14.09
CA LYS A 767 -11.69 3.35 -12.74
C LYS A 767 -13.15 3.27 -12.32
N ILE A 768 -13.94 4.31 -12.60
CA ILE A 768 -15.38 4.34 -12.28
C ILE A 768 -16.14 3.30 -13.11
N ILE A 769 -15.86 3.18 -14.41
CA ILE A 769 -16.53 2.26 -15.31
C ILE A 769 -16.18 0.81 -14.96
N MET A 770 -14.90 0.48 -14.71
CA MET A 770 -14.50 -0.85 -14.28
C MET A 770 -15.19 -1.27 -12.98
N ARG A 771 -15.20 -0.38 -11.97
CA ARG A 771 -15.91 -0.61 -10.70
C ARG A 771 -17.41 -0.76 -10.90
N GLY A 772 -17.99 0.05 -11.79
CA GLY A 772 -19.38 -0.04 -12.20
C GLY A 772 -19.71 -1.39 -12.83
N ILE A 773 -18.87 -1.89 -13.74
CA ILE A 773 -19.06 -3.21 -14.37
C ILE A 773 -18.97 -4.32 -13.32
N VAL A 774 -17.98 -4.29 -12.43
CA VAL A 774 -17.87 -5.26 -11.33
C VAL A 774 -19.12 -5.27 -10.46
N ALA A 775 -19.63 -4.09 -10.09
CA ALA A 775 -20.86 -3.98 -9.30
C ALA A 775 -22.08 -4.51 -10.04
N VAL A 776 -22.27 -4.15 -11.31
CA VAL A 776 -23.40 -4.61 -12.13
C VAL A 776 -23.37 -6.12 -12.32
N VAL A 777 -22.22 -6.68 -12.72
CA VAL A 777 -22.04 -8.12 -12.91
C VAL A 777 -22.27 -8.87 -11.59
N GLY A 778 -21.74 -8.36 -10.48
CA GLY A 778 -21.94 -8.96 -9.17
C GLY A 778 -23.38 -8.92 -8.67
N ILE A 779 -24.10 -7.80 -8.85
CA ILE A 779 -25.52 -7.67 -8.47
C ILE A 779 -26.39 -8.63 -9.29
N ILE A 780 -26.15 -8.73 -10.59
CA ILE A 780 -26.85 -9.71 -11.43
C ILE A 780 -26.51 -11.14 -10.95
N GLY A 781 -25.25 -11.41 -10.62
CA GLY A 781 -24.82 -12.69 -10.05
C GLY A 781 -25.57 -13.05 -8.77
N ILE A 782 -25.76 -12.10 -7.85
CA ILE A 782 -26.58 -12.29 -6.63
C ILE A 782 -28.04 -12.62 -7.01
N GLY A 783 -28.62 -11.89 -7.96
CA GLY A 783 -30.00 -12.13 -8.41
C GLY A 783 -30.21 -13.47 -9.12
N LEU A 784 -29.19 -14.01 -9.79
CA LEU A 784 -29.28 -15.30 -10.46
C LEU A 784 -29.17 -16.50 -9.51
N VAL A 785 -28.85 -16.30 -8.23
CA VAL A 785 -28.82 -17.38 -7.23
C VAL A 785 -30.18 -18.06 -7.07
N PHE A 786 -31.28 -17.30 -7.17
CA PHE A 786 -32.65 -17.85 -7.14
C PHE A 786 -32.90 -18.84 -8.28
N VAL A 787 -32.26 -18.66 -9.44
CA VAL A 787 -32.37 -19.58 -10.58
C VAL A 787 -31.57 -20.84 -10.31
N ILE A 788 -30.32 -20.71 -9.83
CA ILE A 788 -29.44 -21.85 -9.52
C ILE A 788 -30.04 -22.76 -8.44
N GLU A 789 -30.70 -22.20 -7.44
CA GLU A 789 -31.34 -22.97 -6.36
C GLU A 789 -32.40 -23.97 -6.88
N GLN A 790 -33.10 -23.61 -7.96
CA GLN A 790 -34.14 -24.42 -8.59
C GLN A 790 -33.60 -25.48 -9.55
N MET A 791 -32.30 -25.46 -9.84
CA MET A 791 -31.66 -26.41 -10.74
C MET A 791 -31.27 -27.71 -10.00
N GLY A 792 -30.78 -28.70 -10.75
CA GLY A 792 -30.38 -30.03 -10.25
C GLY A 792 -29.18 -30.04 -9.28
N THR A 793 -28.35 -31.09 -9.29
CA THR A 793 -27.21 -31.17 -8.36
C THR A 793 -26.11 -30.17 -8.70
N ILE A 794 -25.44 -29.63 -7.67
CA ILE A 794 -24.39 -28.62 -7.81
C ILE A 794 -23.30 -29.07 -8.80
N PHE A 795 -22.84 -30.33 -8.67
CA PHE A 795 -21.78 -30.88 -9.51
C PHE A 795 -22.19 -30.94 -11.00
N SER A 796 -23.43 -31.36 -11.28
CA SER A 796 -23.96 -31.47 -12.65
C SER A 796 -24.09 -30.09 -13.29
N ILE A 797 -24.68 -29.12 -12.58
CA ILE A 797 -24.85 -27.75 -13.08
C ILE A 797 -23.49 -27.13 -13.37
N THR A 798 -22.52 -27.28 -12.45
CA THR A 798 -21.16 -26.76 -12.62
C THR A 798 -20.55 -27.27 -13.93
N THR A 799 -20.61 -28.58 -14.15
CA THR A 799 -20.05 -29.24 -15.34
C THR A 799 -20.75 -28.81 -16.63
N GLN A 800 -22.08 -28.66 -16.61
CA GLN A 800 -22.87 -28.18 -17.76
C GLN A 800 -22.56 -26.72 -18.10
N CYS A 801 -22.46 -25.84 -17.10
CA CYS A 801 -22.08 -24.45 -17.29
C CYS A 801 -20.68 -24.31 -17.90
N PHE A 802 -19.71 -25.11 -17.45
CA PHE A 802 -18.36 -25.10 -18.02
C PHE A 802 -18.36 -25.56 -19.49
N THR A 803 -19.00 -26.69 -19.78
CA THR A 803 -18.99 -27.29 -21.13
C THR A 803 -19.57 -26.37 -22.22
N LEU A 804 -20.58 -25.53 -21.90
CA LEU A 804 -21.18 -24.55 -22.82
C LEU A 804 -20.15 -23.63 -23.51
N SER A 805 -19.17 -23.09 -22.77
CA SER A 805 -18.11 -22.25 -23.35
C SER A 805 -16.90 -23.04 -23.83
N THR A 806 -16.58 -24.12 -23.12
CA THR A 806 -15.31 -24.82 -23.27
C THR A 806 -15.19 -25.43 -24.66
N VAL A 807 -16.21 -26.13 -25.16
CA VAL A 807 -16.10 -26.87 -26.43
C VAL A 807 -15.82 -25.93 -27.61
N GLY A 808 -16.58 -24.83 -27.73
CA GLY A 808 -16.43 -23.88 -28.85
C GLY A 808 -15.15 -23.04 -28.75
N VAL A 809 -14.92 -22.39 -27.61
CA VAL A 809 -13.81 -21.45 -27.44
C VAL A 809 -12.46 -22.18 -27.37
N PHE A 810 -12.40 -23.34 -26.72
CA PHE A 810 -11.18 -24.15 -26.71
C PHE A 810 -10.83 -24.66 -28.10
N GLY A 811 -11.84 -25.11 -28.86
CA GLY A 811 -11.67 -25.53 -30.25
C GLY A 811 -11.05 -24.43 -31.11
N LEU A 812 -11.47 -23.18 -30.93
CA LEU A 812 -10.86 -22.03 -31.63
C LEU A 812 -9.40 -21.79 -31.24
N PHE A 813 -9.04 -21.89 -29.96
CA PHE A 813 -7.65 -21.73 -29.52
C PHE A 813 -6.75 -22.85 -30.07
N VAL A 814 -7.20 -24.10 -29.97
CA VAL A 814 -6.48 -25.25 -30.54
C VAL A 814 -6.31 -25.10 -32.04
N SER A 815 -7.38 -24.73 -32.75
CA SER A 815 -7.37 -24.49 -34.20
C SER A 815 -6.37 -23.39 -34.59
N GLY A 816 -6.40 -22.26 -33.88
CA GLY A 816 -5.52 -21.12 -34.17
C GLY A 816 -4.05 -21.39 -33.88
N MET A 817 -3.74 -22.08 -32.77
CA MET A 817 -2.37 -22.26 -32.26
C MET A 817 -1.67 -23.48 -32.84
N ILE A 818 -2.40 -24.57 -33.12
CA ILE A 818 -1.80 -25.83 -33.58
C ILE A 818 -1.88 -25.97 -35.11
N PHE A 819 -2.95 -25.46 -35.74
CA PHE A 819 -3.19 -25.67 -37.16
C PHE A 819 -2.99 -24.38 -37.98
N PRO A 820 -1.81 -24.17 -38.59
CA PRO A 820 -1.49 -22.91 -39.28
C PRO A 820 -2.35 -22.65 -40.52
N LYS A 821 -2.97 -23.68 -41.10
CA LYS A 821 -3.78 -23.58 -42.33
C LYS A 821 -5.22 -23.09 -42.10
N ILE A 822 -5.71 -23.05 -40.86
CA ILE A 822 -7.08 -22.61 -40.55
C ILE A 822 -7.16 -21.08 -40.69
N ASN A 823 -8.20 -20.56 -41.34
CA ASN A 823 -8.44 -19.13 -41.52
C ASN A 823 -9.75 -18.71 -40.83
N SER A 824 -10.16 -17.46 -40.98
CA SER A 824 -11.32 -16.89 -40.28
C SER A 824 -12.68 -17.38 -40.79
N LYS A 825 -12.75 -17.89 -42.04
CA LYS A 825 -13.93 -18.58 -42.57
C LYS A 825 -13.94 -20.02 -42.10
#